data_AF-A0A7Y0JSH7-F1
#
_entry.id   AF-A0A7Y0JSH7-F1
#
_cell.length_a   1.000
_cell.length_b   1.000
_cell.length_c   1.000
_cell.angle_alpha   90.00
_cell.angle_beta   90.00
_cell.angle_gamma   90.00
#
_symmetry.space_group_name_H-M   'P 1'
#
loop_
_entity.id
_entity.type
_entity.pdbx_description
1 polymer ?
#
loop_
_entity_poly.entity_id
_entity_poly.type
_entity_poly.pdbx_seq_one_letter_code
_entity_poly.pdbx_strand_id
1 'polypeptide(L)'
;MRFLSVEEGGIVPVPGERPDVVWLPSARTVGVPRPATAAPSDKDVPGRRTAVGWSFLDEPGIDDGPLLAGFVVEVRVEASVFRVGAQLLAPGSLARMIAAVRSPIPQPIVVLTGGSVVSEETAELLFGGLADALRTPVFTADAEVHSTVTGLLRTMGAFHQWSPRRGDTPRVRVVGDVLPPVPARPSRRAGAIDGRPVTTMVEPVVLGPQVAVLLAPQRWLEMSEIPAVGWPALPRRRKAQPEAFPTTAMILSDDTGVIAMPQRATANVPQARPAVGVVRVSGDARAGTPTGVIYGTAETSPDPHAEPPADGVFGRTRVPLLPPSNVVALPALRKPKGDEDPSPVPAADPMPASLMVPAPTVVSVTVKQAPAPLAEPTPVQATGPIPRVAPAPLRAAEPAPPAESVSADPEPGPTPAPIGVSVTPLPPTGSPRWLTEADIDQAVIDRTALRLALEGRYDAHARVVSRTLAESPGLRASIGAFADLATGLVGVRAYHAEERDVVNQALRGAGSADDAERVLVLARCAAYGLRRLPVVLGPVFRAGPADVELIRGYRPGDVLTEPAFIDVDLAAGPVAPGVEYAVWSVSAHRLDGLGSGAAGTAIFEPGSRFKVLAVDDRTSSEEPVRVLLQDLTGRASSSERILARLRAVSRTGKGGGRLSFAPGLDDAGRPFLPPKVYET
;
A
#
# COMPACT_ATOMS: atom_id res chain seq x y z
N MET A 1 -12.55 -43.19 20.92
CA MET A 1 -11.44 -42.74 21.79
C MET A 1 -10.52 -43.91 22.07
N ARG A 2 -9.22 -43.68 22.19
CA ARG A 2 -8.27 -44.64 22.77
C ARG A 2 -7.82 -44.09 24.12
N PHE A 3 -7.74 -44.94 25.13
CA PHE A 3 -7.26 -44.57 26.45
C PHE A 3 -5.86 -45.12 26.62
N LEU A 4 -4.90 -44.25 26.96
CA LEU A 4 -3.59 -44.69 27.43
C LEU A 4 -3.61 -44.67 28.95
N SER A 5 -3.25 -45.81 29.56
CA SER A 5 -3.01 -45.89 30.99
C SER A 5 -1.58 -45.41 31.24
N VAL A 6 -1.44 -44.33 32.01
CA VAL A 6 -0.13 -43.91 32.54
C VAL A 6 0.12 -44.70 33.84
N GLU A 7 1.37 -45.03 34.17
CA GLU A 7 1.70 -45.92 35.31
C GLU A 7 1.26 -45.36 36.67
N GLU A 8 0.99 -44.05 36.78
CA GLU A 8 0.47 -43.40 37.99
C GLU A 8 -1.07 -43.24 37.99
N GLY A 9 -1.80 -44.21 37.43
CA GLY A 9 -3.27 -44.33 37.58
C GLY A 9 -4.13 -43.30 36.83
N GLY A 10 -3.52 -42.38 36.09
CA GLY A 10 -4.22 -41.40 35.24
C GLY A 10 -4.68 -42.00 33.92
N ILE A 11 -5.99 -41.98 33.65
CA ILE A 11 -6.56 -42.31 32.33
C ILE A 11 -6.63 -41.03 31.50
N VAL A 12 -5.80 -40.92 30.46
CA VAL A 12 -5.85 -39.81 29.51
C VAL A 12 -6.66 -40.21 28.27
N PRO A 13 -7.76 -39.50 27.94
CA PRO A 13 -8.50 -39.74 26.70
C PRO A 13 -7.70 -39.20 25.52
N VAL A 14 -7.22 -40.09 24.65
CA VAL A 14 -6.58 -39.72 23.39
C VAL A 14 -7.65 -39.70 22.28
N PRO A 15 -7.77 -38.61 21.50
CA PRO A 15 -8.66 -38.58 20.34
C PRO A 15 -8.34 -39.73 19.37
N GLY A 16 -9.39 -40.30 18.76
CA GLY A 16 -9.27 -41.50 17.93
C GLY A 16 -8.53 -41.26 16.62
N GLU A 17 -8.55 -40.02 16.14
CA GLU A 17 -7.84 -39.54 14.97
C GLU A 17 -6.69 -38.64 15.41
N ARG A 18 -5.54 -38.78 14.73
CA ARG A 18 -4.42 -37.86 14.87
C ARG A 18 -4.86 -36.55 14.19
N PRO A 19 -4.80 -35.38 14.86
CA PRO A 19 -5.13 -34.12 14.19
C PRO A 19 -4.24 -33.94 12.96
N ASP A 20 -4.77 -33.28 11.93
CA ASP A 20 -4.02 -32.95 10.73
C ASP A 20 -2.68 -32.32 11.11
N VAL A 21 -1.60 -32.79 10.47
CA VAL A 21 -0.26 -32.28 10.71
C VAL A 21 -0.18 -30.89 10.08
N VAL A 22 -0.62 -29.88 10.85
CA VAL A 22 -0.34 -28.48 10.56
C VAL A 22 1.17 -28.33 10.51
N TRP A 23 1.68 -28.08 9.31
CA TRP A 23 3.10 -27.80 9.12
C TRP A 23 3.39 -26.47 9.82
N LEU A 24 4.09 -26.54 10.94
CA LEU A 24 4.76 -25.39 11.54
C LEU A 24 6.21 -25.41 11.04
N PRO A 25 6.76 -24.27 10.57
CA PRO A 25 8.17 -24.20 10.21
C PRO A 25 9.01 -24.64 11.43
N SER A 26 9.96 -25.54 11.21
CA SER A 26 10.86 -25.99 12.28
C SER A 26 11.57 -24.79 12.90
N ALA A 27 11.26 -24.48 14.17
CA ALA A 27 11.88 -23.42 14.96
C ALA A 27 13.34 -23.77 15.33
N ARG A 28 14.17 -23.99 14.31
CA ARG A 28 15.62 -23.93 14.44
C ARG A 28 16.00 -22.45 14.43
N THR A 29 16.69 -22.05 15.49
CA THR A 29 17.28 -20.72 15.68
C THR A 29 17.85 -20.19 14.38
N VAL A 30 17.36 -19.03 13.93
CA VAL A 30 17.76 -18.41 12.66
C VAL A 30 19.18 -17.85 12.79
N GLY A 31 20.17 -18.75 12.74
CA GLY A 31 21.46 -18.39 12.20
C GLY A 31 21.24 -17.99 10.75
N VAL A 32 21.64 -16.76 10.39
CA VAL A 32 21.46 -16.19 9.05
C VAL A 32 21.80 -17.26 8.00
N PRO A 33 20.83 -17.72 7.19
CA PRO A 33 21.12 -18.67 6.14
C PRO A 33 22.14 -18.02 5.22
N ARG A 34 23.37 -18.55 5.19
CA ARG A 34 24.34 -18.20 4.15
C ARG A 34 23.59 -18.39 2.83
N PRO A 35 23.43 -17.34 1.99
CA PRO A 35 22.67 -17.48 0.76
C PRO A 35 23.26 -18.66 0.02
N ALA A 36 22.44 -19.67 -0.24
CA ALA A 36 22.91 -20.91 -0.84
C ALA A 36 23.42 -20.53 -2.22
N THR A 37 24.75 -20.44 -2.37
CA THR A 37 25.40 -20.30 -3.67
C THR A 37 24.73 -21.31 -4.58
N ALA A 38 24.10 -20.84 -5.65
CA ALA A 38 23.23 -21.67 -6.47
C ALA A 38 23.98 -22.96 -6.82
N ALA A 39 23.58 -24.07 -6.19
CA ALA A 39 24.16 -25.36 -6.51
C ALA A 39 23.95 -25.54 -8.01
N PRO A 40 25.01 -25.86 -8.78
CA PRO A 40 24.92 -25.90 -10.24
C PRO A 40 23.75 -26.80 -10.58
N SER A 41 22.76 -26.24 -11.28
CA SER A 41 21.58 -26.98 -11.71
C SER A 41 22.06 -28.19 -12.49
N ASP A 42 21.54 -29.37 -12.14
CA ASP A 42 21.67 -30.52 -13.02
C ASP A 42 21.10 -30.11 -14.38
N LYS A 43 21.90 -30.25 -15.45
CA LYS A 43 21.76 -29.42 -16.67
C LYS A 43 20.50 -29.69 -17.48
N ASP A 44 19.74 -30.71 -17.08
CA ASP A 44 18.72 -31.36 -17.89
C ASP A 44 17.28 -31.02 -17.47
N VAL A 45 17.06 -30.29 -16.37
CA VAL A 45 15.71 -29.82 -15.99
C VAL A 45 15.48 -28.39 -16.47
N PRO A 46 14.45 -28.13 -17.32
CA PRO A 46 14.15 -26.79 -17.82
C PRO A 46 13.66 -25.84 -16.71
N GLY A 47 13.82 -24.54 -16.94
CA GLY A 47 13.49 -23.48 -15.98
C GLY A 47 14.71 -23.05 -15.16
N ARG A 48 14.47 -22.39 -14.03
CA ARG A 48 15.50 -21.82 -13.16
C ARG A 48 15.15 -21.98 -11.69
N ARG A 49 16.19 -22.16 -10.87
CA ARG A 49 16.07 -22.11 -9.43
C ARG A 49 15.83 -20.68 -8.96
N THR A 50 14.78 -20.47 -8.17
CA THR A 50 14.53 -19.19 -7.46
C THR A 50 15.02 -19.32 -6.02
N ALA A 51 15.00 -18.23 -5.23
CA ALA A 51 15.31 -18.30 -3.80
C ALA A 51 14.41 -19.27 -3.00
N VAL A 52 13.22 -19.56 -3.54
CA VAL A 52 12.10 -20.20 -2.83
C VAL A 52 11.65 -21.53 -3.46
N GLY A 53 12.22 -21.89 -4.60
CA GLY A 53 11.94 -23.15 -5.28
C GLY A 53 12.41 -23.13 -6.74
N TRP A 54 11.47 -23.24 -7.68
CA TRP A 54 11.76 -23.35 -9.10
C TRP A 54 10.74 -22.59 -9.95
N SER A 55 11.21 -21.88 -10.97
CA SER A 55 10.35 -21.23 -11.96
C SER A 55 10.58 -21.86 -13.33
N PHE A 56 9.49 -22.36 -13.92
CA PHE A 56 9.44 -22.82 -15.31
C PHE A 56 9.06 -21.69 -16.28
N LEU A 57 8.94 -20.45 -15.79
CA LEU A 57 8.66 -19.25 -16.56
C LEU A 57 9.97 -18.57 -17.02
N ASP A 58 9.92 -17.92 -18.18
CA ASP A 58 11.04 -17.15 -18.70
C ASP A 58 11.38 -15.96 -17.79
N GLU A 59 10.35 -15.31 -17.23
CA GLU A 59 10.41 -14.26 -16.21
C GLU A 59 9.65 -14.74 -14.96
N PRO A 60 10.19 -14.57 -13.74
CA PRO A 60 9.58 -15.16 -12.55
C PRO A 60 8.42 -14.29 -12.07
N GLY A 61 7.39 -14.92 -11.51
CA GLY A 61 6.25 -14.20 -10.94
C GLY A 61 6.54 -13.57 -9.59
N ILE A 62 7.35 -14.23 -8.75
CA ILE A 62 7.59 -13.82 -7.36
C ILE A 62 9.04 -13.40 -7.11
N ASP A 63 9.18 -12.39 -6.26
CA ASP A 63 10.44 -11.87 -5.73
C ASP A 63 11.29 -12.95 -5.06
N ASP A 64 12.62 -12.89 -5.26
CA ASP A 64 13.63 -13.76 -4.63
C ASP A 64 13.79 -13.56 -3.10
N GLY A 65 12.75 -13.12 -2.39
CA GLY A 65 12.72 -13.02 -0.94
C GLY A 65 12.59 -14.38 -0.27
N PRO A 66 12.94 -14.51 1.03
CA PRO A 66 12.66 -15.73 1.78
C PRO A 66 11.15 -15.93 1.92
N LEU A 67 10.66 -17.16 1.72
CA LEU A 67 9.25 -17.51 1.92
C LEU A 67 9.08 -18.58 3.01
N LEU A 68 8.01 -18.41 3.78
CA LEU A 68 7.55 -19.34 4.82
C LEU A 68 6.56 -20.38 4.28
N ALA A 69 6.03 -20.19 3.05
CA ALA A 69 4.95 -20.98 2.48
C ALA A 69 5.36 -22.35 1.90
N GLY A 70 6.65 -22.68 1.84
CA GLY A 70 7.16 -23.97 1.35
C GLY A 70 7.99 -23.87 0.07
N PHE A 71 7.96 -24.93 -0.74
CA PHE A 71 8.65 -24.99 -2.03
C PHE A 71 7.75 -24.44 -3.14
N VAL A 72 8.11 -23.29 -3.70
CA VAL A 72 7.31 -22.60 -4.71
C VAL A 72 7.67 -23.08 -6.12
N VAL A 73 6.64 -23.37 -6.92
CA VAL A 73 6.75 -23.76 -8.33
C VAL A 73 5.95 -22.79 -9.18
N GLU A 74 6.62 -21.98 -9.98
CA GLU A 74 5.96 -21.11 -10.96
C GLU A 74 5.87 -21.84 -12.31
N VAL A 75 4.67 -21.90 -12.89
CA VAL A 75 4.42 -22.61 -14.15
C VAL A 75 3.28 -21.95 -14.91
N ARG A 76 3.29 -22.02 -16.24
CA ARG A 76 2.14 -21.56 -17.05
C ARG A 76 1.12 -22.68 -17.18
N VAL A 77 -0.16 -22.34 -17.16
CA VAL A 77 -1.25 -23.27 -17.51
C VAL A 77 -1.86 -22.82 -18.83
N GLU A 78 -2.11 -23.78 -19.72
CA GLU A 78 -2.71 -23.54 -21.03
C GLU A 78 -3.74 -24.64 -21.31
N ALA A 79 -5.02 -24.26 -21.42
CA ALA A 79 -6.15 -25.17 -21.38
C ALA A 79 -6.06 -26.15 -20.19
N SER A 80 -5.92 -27.45 -20.45
CA SER A 80 -5.88 -28.53 -19.45
C SER A 80 -4.50 -29.17 -19.27
N VAL A 81 -3.42 -28.44 -19.59
CA VAL A 81 -2.03 -28.89 -19.45
C VAL A 81 -1.12 -27.82 -18.84
N PHE A 82 -0.03 -28.26 -18.20
CA PHE A 82 1.04 -27.37 -17.74
C PHE A 82 1.99 -27.07 -18.90
N ARG A 83 2.45 -25.83 -19.02
CA ARG A 83 3.41 -25.41 -20.04
C ARG A 83 4.76 -25.04 -19.44
N VAL A 84 5.80 -25.67 -19.97
CA VAL A 84 7.21 -25.45 -19.60
C VAL A 84 7.97 -25.12 -20.88
N GLY A 85 8.25 -23.83 -21.11
CA GLY A 85 8.76 -23.31 -22.38
C GLY A 85 7.82 -23.65 -23.56
N ALA A 86 8.29 -24.52 -24.46
CA ALA A 86 7.53 -25.03 -25.60
C ALA A 86 6.83 -26.39 -25.34
N GLN A 87 7.07 -27.03 -24.19
CA GLN A 87 6.52 -28.35 -23.88
C GLN A 87 5.18 -28.24 -23.13
N LEU A 88 4.22 -29.08 -23.53
CA LEU A 88 2.97 -29.30 -22.82
C LEU A 88 3.09 -30.59 -21.99
N LEU A 89 2.86 -30.49 -20.68
CA LEU A 89 3.11 -31.54 -19.71
C LEU A 89 1.82 -31.92 -18.98
N ALA A 90 1.54 -33.21 -18.93
CA ALA A 90 0.56 -33.78 -18.00
C ALA A 90 1.06 -33.68 -16.54
N PRO A 91 0.16 -33.69 -15.54
CA PRO A 91 0.53 -33.52 -14.12
C PRO A 91 1.63 -34.49 -13.65
N GLY A 92 1.60 -35.76 -14.06
CA GLY A 92 2.61 -36.75 -13.72
C GLY A 92 4.00 -36.52 -14.33
N SER A 93 4.10 -35.75 -15.43
CA SER A 93 5.40 -35.34 -15.99
C SER A 93 5.95 -34.12 -15.27
N LEU A 94 5.11 -33.13 -14.95
CA LEU A 94 5.51 -32.00 -14.12
C LEU A 94 5.94 -32.45 -12.71
N ALA A 95 5.22 -33.42 -12.10
CA ALA A 95 5.58 -34.01 -10.82
C ALA A 95 7.00 -34.60 -10.79
N ARG A 96 7.41 -35.27 -11.88
CA ARG A 96 8.77 -35.80 -12.03
C ARG A 96 9.83 -34.69 -12.13
N MET A 97 9.55 -33.61 -12.86
CA MET A 97 10.44 -32.45 -12.91
C MET A 97 10.58 -31.79 -11.54
N ILE A 98 9.47 -31.54 -10.84
CA ILE A 98 9.47 -30.98 -9.48
C ILE A 98 10.27 -31.88 -8.52
N ALA A 99 10.07 -33.21 -8.58
CA ALA A 99 10.81 -34.15 -7.74
C ALA A 99 12.32 -34.16 -7.99
N ALA A 100 12.78 -33.83 -9.21
CA ALA A 100 14.21 -33.74 -9.54
C ALA A 100 14.87 -32.48 -8.98
N VAL A 101 14.15 -31.34 -8.91
CA VAL A 101 14.71 -30.04 -8.46
C VAL A 101 14.46 -29.75 -6.98
N ARG A 102 13.50 -30.44 -6.36
CA ARG A 102 13.09 -30.22 -4.98
C ARG A 102 13.99 -30.97 -4.00
N SER A 103 14.33 -30.32 -2.89
CA SER A 103 15.02 -30.97 -1.76
C SER A 103 14.18 -32.14 -1.19
N PRO A 104 14.80 -33.24 -0.71
CA PRO A 104 14.08 -34.37 -0.11
C PRO A 104 13.34 -34.04 1.20
N ILE A 105 13.44 -32.81 1.70
CA ILE A 105 12.73 -32.34 2.89
C ILE A 105 11.22 -32.23 2.58
N PRO A 106 10.32 -32.77 3.43
CA PRO A 106 8.87 -32.64 3.28
C PRO A 106 8.38 -31.22 3.61
N GLN A 107 8.50 -30.32 2.64
CA GLN A 107 7.80 -29.03 2.58
C GLN A 107 6.48 -29.14 1.78
N PRO A 108 5.48 -28.29 2.06
CA PRO A 108 4.35 -28.10 1.16
C PRO A 108 4.84 -27.55 -0.20
N ILE A 109 4.10 -27.85 -1.29
CA ILE A 109 4.36 -27.26 -2.60
C ILE A 109 3.30 -26.21 -2.88
N VAL A 110 3.72 -25.00 -3.25
CA VAL A 110 2.83 -23.95 -3.75
C VAL A 110 3.05 -23.80 -5.24
N VAL A 111 2.01 -24.03 -6.05
CA VAL A 111 2.05 -23.85 -7.51
C VAL A 111 1.41 -22.51 -7.85
N LEU A 112 2.18 -21.68 -8.55
CA LEU A 112 1.79 -20.35 -8.98
C LEU A 112 1.59 -20.37 -10.49
N THR A 113 0.36 -20.11 -10.93
CA THR A 113 -0.04 -20.24 -12.32
C THR A 113 -0.04 -18.90 -13.03
N GLY A 114 1.00 -18.65 -13.84
CA GLY A 114 1.03 -17.48 -14.72
C GLY A 114 0.22 -17.74 -16.00
N GLY A 115 -1.00 -17.23 -16.10
CA GLY A 115 -1.84 -17.40 -17.29
C GLY A 115 -3.34 -17.17 -17.07
N SER A 116 -4.15 -17.79 -17.92
CA SER A 116 -5.61 -17.69 -17.91
C SER A 116 -6.24 -18.32 -16.67
N VAL A 117 -7.41 -17.81 -16.26
CA VAL A 117 -8.26 -18.41 -15.23
C VAL A 117 -8.62 -19.85 -15.64
N VAL A 118 -8.37 -20.79 -14.75
CA VAL A 118 -8.63 -22.23 -14.96
C VAL A 118 -10.04 -22.57 -14.46
N SER A 119 -10.84 -23.32 -15.23
CA SER A 119 -12.15 -23.77 -14.75
C SER A 119 -12.02 -24.82 -13.65
N GLU A 120 -13.01 -24.92 -12.75
CA GLU A 120 -12.98 -25.83 -11.60
C GLU A 120 -12.71 -27.30 -11.98
N GLU A 121 -13.38 -27.79 -13.03
CA GLU A 121 -13.17 -29.14 -13.59
C GLU A 121 -11.72 -29.35 -14.09
N THR A 122 -11.14 -28.31 -14.72
CA THR A 122 -9.77 -28.36 -15.22
C THR A 122 -8.76 -28.25 -14.08
N ALA A 123 -9.07 -27.50 -13.03
CA ALA A 123 -8.26 -27.37 -11.83
C ALA A 123 -8.19 -28.71 -11.05
N GLU A 124 -9.30 -29.44 -10.95
CA GLU A 124 -9.38 -30.80 -10.37
C GLU A 124 -8.56 -31.83 -11.16
N LEU A 125 -8.58 -31.75 -12.50
CA LEU A 125 -7.72 -32.59 -13.35
C LEU A 125 -6.24 -32.23 -13.18
N LEU A 126 -5.89 -30.95 -13.23
CA LEU A 126 -4.51 -30.47 -13.19
C LEU A 126 -3.87 -30.59 -11.80
N PHE A 127 -4.41 -29.87 -10.82
CA PHE A 127 -3.79 -29.74 -9.49
C PHE A 127 -4.10 -30.95 -8.60
N GLY A 128 -5.31 -31.51 -8.70
CA GLY A 128 -5.63 -32.80 -8.10
C GLY A 128 -4.75 -33.92 -8.66
N GLY A 129 -4.60 -33.99 -10.00
CA GLY A 129 -3.68 -34.93 -10.64
C GLY A 129 -2.20 -34.71 -10.26
N LEU A 130 -1.79 -33.47 -10.03
CA LEU A 130 -0.44 -33.12 -9.58
C LEU A 130 -0.20 -33.54 -8.13
N ALA A 131 -1.17 -33.32 -7.24
CA ALA A 131 -1.13 -33.77 -5.85
C ALA A 131 -1.06 -35.31 -5.74
N ASP A 132 -1.85 -36.05 -6.53
CA ASP A 132 -1.76 -37.51 -6.62
C ASP A 132 -0.35 -37.96 -7.03
N ALA A 133 0.20 -37.37 -8.09
CA ALA A 133 1.51 -37.75 -8.65
C ALA A 133 2.67 -37.44 -7.69
N LEU A 134 2.60 -36.32 -6.96
CA LEU A 134 3.60 -35.93 -5.95
C LEU A 134 3.38 -36.62 -4.59
N ARG A 135 2.20 -37.23 -4.36
CA ARG A 135 1.75 -37.82 -3.08
C ARG A 135 1.83 -36.85 -1.88
N THR A 136 1.69 -35.55 -2.14
CA THR A 136 1.78 -34.48 -1.14
C THR A 136 0.72 -33.41 -1.43
N PRO A 137 0.22 -32.66 -0.44
CA PRO A 137 -0.66 -31.53 -0.70
C PRO A 137 0.00 -30.47 -1.59
N VAL A 138 -0.76 -29.97 -2.54
CA VAL A 138 -0.39 -28.87 -3.44
C VAL A 138 -1.29 -27.68 -3.15
N PHE A 139 -0.71 -26.49 -2.99
CA PHE A 139 -1.45 -25.25 -2.82
C PHE A 139 -1.45 -24.45 -4.13
N THR A 140 -2.58 -23.88 -4.51
CA THR A 140 -2.69 -22.95 -5.67
C THR A 140 -3.42 -21.69 -5.25
N ALA A 141 -3.25 -20.59 -5.98
CA ALA A 141 -4.15 -19.44 -5.90
C ALA A 141 -5.05 -19.38 -7.15
N ASP A 142 -6.22 -18.76 -7.00
CA ASP A 142 -7.16 -18.43 -8.08
C ASP A 142 -6.93 -17.01 -8.66
N ALA A 143 -6.11 -16.19 -7.99
CA ALA A 143 -5.72 -14.85 -8.40
C ALA A 143 -4.20 -14.65 -8.30
N GLU A 144 -3.72 -13.45 -8.67
CA GLU A 144 -2.31 -13.08 -8.56
C GLU A 144 -1.78 -13.24 -7.13
N VAL A 145 -0.51 -13.62 -7.00
CA VAL A 145 0.13 -13.90 -5.72
C VAL A 145 1.33 -13.00 -5.52
N HIS A 146 1.38 -12.32 -4.39
CA HIS A 146 2.49 -11.46 -3.99
C HIS A 146 3.15 -12.01 -2.72
N SER A 147 4.48 -11.90 -2.65
CA SER A 147 5.23 -12.15 -1.42
C SER A 147 5.27 -10.89 -0.55
N THR A 148 5.05 -11.05 0.75
CA THR A 148 5.25 -10.01 1.76
C THR A 148 6.70 -9.97 2.25
N VAL A 149 7.12 -8.87 2.88
CA VAL A 149 8.45 -8.71 3.48
C VAL A 149 8.73 -9.75 4.59
N THR A 150 7.68 -10.28 5.24
CA THR A 150 7.77 -11.35 6.24
C THR A 150 7.86 -12.76 5.64
N GLY A 151 7.78 -12.89 4.31
CA GLY A 151 7.83 -14.17 3.63
C GLY A 151 6.50 -14.94 3.58
N LEU A 152 5.38 -14.30 3.94
CA LEU A 152 4.04 -14.84 3.68
C LEU A 152 3.67 -14.58 2.22
N LEU A 153 2.99 -15.54 1.58
CA LEU A 153 2.33 -15.31 0.30
C LEU A 153 0.92 -14.79 0.54
N ARG A 154 0.49 -13.75 -0.19
CA ARG A 154 -0.89 -13.25 -0.20
C ARG A 154 -1.47 -13.28 -1.61
N THR A 155 -2.78 -13.47 -1.72
CA THR A 155 -3.51 -13.37 -2.98
C THR A 155 -4.78 -12.54 -2.82
N MET A 156 -5.32 -12.00 -3.92
CA MET A 156 -6.58 -11.24 -3.90
C MET A 156 -7.84 -12.13 -3.85
N GLY A 157 -7.71 -13.42 -4.18
CA GLY A 157 -8.77 -14.42 -4.06
C GLY A 157 -8.52 -15.35 -2.88
N ALA A 158 -8.45 -16.66 -3.14
CA ALA A 158 -8.16 -17.66 -2.12
C ALA A 158 -7.11 -18.69 -2.56
N PHE A 159 -6.27 -19.08 -1.61
CA PHE A 159 -5.47 -20.28 -1.71
C PHE A 159 -6.33 -21.53 -1.54
N HIS A 160 -6.11 -22.50 -2.42
CA HIS A 160 -6.79 -23.79 -2.47
C HIS A 160 -5.76 -24.90 -2.23
N GLN A 161 -6.03 -25.78 -1.26
CA GLN A 161 -5.23 -26.96 -0.96
C GLN A 161 -5.83 -28.18 -1.66
N TRP A 162 -5.07 -28.76 -2.59
CA TRP A 162 -5.36 -29.99 -3.31
C TRP A 162 -4.68 -31.16 -2.60
N SER A 163 -5.46 -32.15 -2.18
CA SER A 163 -4.98 -33.32 -1.45
C SER A 163 -4.98 -34.58 -2.35
N PRO A 164 -3.98 -35.48 -2.23
CA PRO A 164 -3.97 -36.75 -2.95
C PRO A 164 -5.20 -37.60 -2.62
N ARG A 165 -5.78 -38.33 -3.60
CA ARG A 165 -6.97 -39.17 -3.40
C ARG A 165 -6.75 -40.22 -2.30
N ARG A 166 -7.68 -40.26 -1.35
CA ARG A 166 -7.76 -41.26 -0.27
C ARG A 166 -9.22 -41.66 -0.05
N GLY A 167 -9.79 -42.39 -1.00
CA GLY A 167 -11.23 -42.68 -1.03
C GLY A 167 -12.03 -41.43 -1.39
N ASP A 168 -13.24 -41.33 -0.84
CA ASP A 168 -14.27 -40.36 -1.26
C ASP A 168 -14.16 -38.98 -0.58
N THR A 169 -13.05 -38.68 0.11
CA THR A 169 -12.86 -37.37 0.75
C THR A 169 -12.72 -36.26 -0.29
N PRO A 170 -13.37 -35.09 -0.10
CA PRO A 170 -13.22 -33.95 -1.00
C PRO A 170 -11.75 -33.53 -1.12
N ARG A 171 -11.27 -33.37 -2.36
CA ARG A 171 -9.85 -33.16 -2.65
C ARG A 171 -9.40 -31.72 -2.43
N VAL A 172 -10.33 -30.77 -2.51
CA VAL A 172 -10.06 -29.33 -2.50
C VAL A 172 -10.55 -28.73 -1.18
N ARG A 173 -9.69 -27.93 -0.55
CA ARG A 173 -10.04 -27.14 0.63
C ARG A 173 -9.61 -25.69 0.41
N VAL A 174 -10.53 -24.74 0.58
CA VAL A 174 -10.21 -23.31 0.64
C VAL A 174 -9.45 -23.03 1.95
N VAL A 175 -8.31 -22.34 1.84
CA VAL A 175 -7.36 -22.12 2.93
C VAL A 175 -7.46 -20.70 3.49
N GLY A 176 -7.64 -19.70 2.63
CA GLY A 176 -7.67 -18.27 2.97
C GLY A 176 -6.87 -17.43 1.96
N ASP A 177 -6.69 -16.14 2.23
CA ASP A 177 -5.95 -15.18 1.38
C ASP A 177 -4.43 -15.19 1.64
N VAL A 178 -3.94 -15.95 2.64
CA VAL A 178 -2.54 -15.97 3.09
C VAL A 178 -1.98 -17.39 3.25
N LEU A 179 -0.73 -17.62 2.82
CA LEU A 179 0.05 -18.83 3.12
C LEU A 179 1.39 -18.53 3.83
N PRO A 180 1.84 -19.38 4.79
CA PRO A 180 1.08 -20.50 5.39
C PRO A 180 -0.20 -19.99 6.11
N PRO A 181 -1.24 -20.83 6.23
CA PRO A 181 -2.50 -20.41 6.83
C PRO A 181 -2.26 -19.94 8.26
N VAL A 182 -2.67 -18.71 8.55
CA VAL A 182 -2.70 -18.21 9.92
C VAL A 182 -3.68 -19.09 10.71
N PRO A 183 -3.27 -19.74 11.81
CA PRO A 183 -4.17 -20.57 12.59
C PRO A 183 -5.32 -19.69 13.07
N ALA A 184 -6.54 -20.04 12.64
CA ALA A 184 -7.74 -19.31 13.03
C ALA A 184 -7.76 -19.23 14.57
N ARG A 185 -7.65 -18.01 15.11
CA ARG A 185 -7.72 -17.79 16.57
C ARG A 185 -8.99 -18.50 17.04
N PRO A 186 -8.91 -19.45 17.99
CA PRO A 186 -10.09 -20.16 18.45
C PRO A 186 -11.07 -19.12 18.95
N SER A 187 -12.16 -18.94 18.21
CA SER A 187 -13.18 -17.96 18.54
C SER A 187 -13.64 -18.32 19.94
N ARG A 188 -13.33 -17.43 20.89
CA ARG A 188 -13.49 -17.68 22.33
C ARG A 188 -14.97 -17.86 22.57
N ARG A 189 -15.44 -19.12 22.49
CA ARG A 189 -16.85 -19.51 22.57
C ARG A 189 -17.35 -18.86 23.83
N ALA A 190 -18.21 -17.84 23.68
CA ALA A 190 -18.67 -17.06 24.81
C ALA A 190 -19.24 -18.06 25.81
N GLY A 191 -18.63 -18.12 27.00
CA GLY A 191 -19.02 -19.11 27.99
C GLY A 191 -20.51 -18.99 28.23
N ALA A 192 -21.22 -20.11 28.20
CA ALA A 192 -22.64 -20.12 28.53
C ALA A 192 -22.79 -19.64 29.98
N ILE A 193 -23.11 -18.37 30.14
CA ILE A 193 -23.62 -17.80 31.38
C ILE A 193 -25.11 -18.14 31.41
N ASP A 194 -25.58 -18.61 32.57
CA ASP A 194 -26.84 -19.30 32.71
C ASP A 194 -28.07 -18.57 32.17
N GLY A 195 -29.01 -19.38 31.68
CA GLY A 195 -30.14 -18.95 30.88
C GLY A 195 -31.03 -17.89 31.52
N ARG A 196 -31.10 -16.73 30.85
CA ARG A 196 -32.30 -15.89 30.73
C ARG A 196 -32.33 -15.28 29.33
N PRO A 197 -33.40 -15.47 28.54
CA PRO A 197 -33.53 -14.82 27.25
C PRO A 197 -33.80 -13.31 27.46
N VAL A 198 -32.78 -12.49 27.25
CA VAL A 198 -32.98 -11.05 27.05
C VAL A 198 -33.25 -10.84 25.57
N THR A 199 -34.53 -10.74 25.22
CA THR A 199 -34.97 -10.37 23.85
C THR A 199 -34.65 -8.91 23.59
N THR A 200 -33.40 -8.61 23.24
CA THR A 200 -33.04 -7.30 22.70
C THR A 200 -33.47 -7.27 21.24
N MET A 201 -34.68 -6.76 20.97
CA MET A 201 -35.02 -6.34 19.61
C MET A 201 -34.07 -5.21 19.21
N VAL A 202 -33.11 -5.52 18.34
CA VAL A 202 -32.42 -4.47 17.57
C VAL A 202 -33.35 -4.16 16.40
N GLU A 203 -34.19 -3.15 16.59
CA GLU A 203 -35.04 -2.61 15.53
C GLU A 203 -34.14 -2.06 14.41
N PRO A 204 -34.31 -2.51 13.15
CA PRO A 204 -33.50 -2.01 12.05
C PRO A 204 -33.87 -0.54 11.80
N VAL A 205 -32.90 0.36 11.91
CA VAL A 205 -33.08 1.78 11.60
C VAL A 205 -33.37 1.93 10.11
N VAL A 206 -34.66 2.05 9.78
CA VAL A 206 -35.12 2.34 8.42
C VAL A 206 -34.76 3.79 8.10
N LEU A 207 -33.64 3.98 7.41
CA LEU A 207 -33.26 5.28 6.86
C LEU A 207 -34.33 5.74 5.85
N GLY A 208 -35.01 6.84 6.17
CA GLY A 208 -36.04 7.41 5.31
C GLY A 208 -35.51 7.79 3.91
N PRO A 209 -36.39 7.83 2.88
CA PRO A 209 -35.98 7.91 1.48
C PRO A 209 -35.18 9.17 1.09
N GLN A 210 -35.08 10.18 1.96
CA GLN A 210 -34.23 11.36 1.72
C GLN A 210 -32.73 11.10 1.96
N VAL A 211 -32.35 10.08 2.74
CA VAL A 211 -30.93 9.76 3.01
C VAL A 211 -30.31 8.95 1.87
N ALA A 212 -31.08 8.03 1.26
CA ALA A 212 -30.64 7.26 0.09
C ALA A 212 -30.28 8.13 -1.14
N VAL A 213 -30.92 9.31 -1.25
CA VAL A 213 -30.71 10.27 -2.35
C VAL A 213 -29.34 10.99 -2.29
N LEU A 214 -28.63 10.93 -1.15
CA LEU A 214 -27.34 11.60 -0.95
C LEU A 214 -26.11 10.72 -1.26
N LEU A 215 -26.29 9.42 -1.54
CA LEU A 215 -25.20 8.46 -1.73
C LEU A 215 -25.04 7.95 -3.18
N ALA A 216 -25.79 8.50 -4.15
CA ALA A 216 -25.72 8.10 -5.54
C ALA A 216 -24.53 8.75 -6.30
N PRO A 217 -23.58 7.96 -6.86
CA PRO A 217 -22.42 8.51 -7.59
C PRO A 217 -22.79 9.32 -8.84
N GLN A 218 -23.92 8.99 -9.48
CA GLN A 218 -24.40 9.60 -10.73
C GLN A 218 -24.56 11.13 -10.62
N ARG A 219 -24.96 11.66 -9.46
CA ARG A 219 -25.23 13.09 -9.28
C ARG A 219 -23.98 13.98 -9.29
N TRP A 220 -22.79 13.40 -9.12
CA TRP A 220 -21.52 14.11 -9.22
C TRP A 220 -21.16 14.48 -10.68
N LEU A 221 -21.72 13.77 -11.67
CA LEU A 221 -21.60 14.13 -13.08
C LEU A 221 -22.59 15.24 -13.46
N GLU A 222 -23.84 15.20 -12.95
CA GLU A 222 -24.85 16.24 -13.21
C GLU A 222 -24.48 17.62 -12.62
N MET A 223 -23.84 17.66 -11.45
CA MET A 223 -23.39 18.93 -10.84
C MET A 223 -22.20 19.59 -11.58
N SER A 224 -21.64 18.96 -12.60
CA SER A 224 -20.59 19.55 -13.45
C SER A 224 -21.12 20.59 -14.44
N GLU A 225 -22.43 20.56 -14.75
CA GLU A 225 -23.05 21.44 -15.75
C GLU A 225 -23.68 22.69 -15.11
N ILE A 226 -22.83 23.57 -14.59
CA ILE A 226 -23.21 24.95 -14.26
C ILE A 226 -22.82 25.84 -15.44
N PRO A 227 -23.73 26.66 -16.01
CA PRO A 227 -23.41 27.52 -17.13
C PRO A 227 -22.33 28.54 -16.74
N ALA A 228 -21.36 28.74 -17.65
CA ALA A 228 -20.17 29.55 -17.39
C ALA A 228 -20.52 31.01 -17.05
N VAL A 229 -20.45 31.36 -15.76
CA VAL A 229 -20.41 32.75 -15.29
C VAL A 229 -19.12 33.37 -15.82
N GLY A 230 -19.25 34.32 -16.74
CA GLY A 230 -18.11 34.92 -17.45
C GLY A 230 -17.19 35.71 -16.52
N TRP A 231 -15.99 35.17 -16.27
CA TRP A 231 -14.91 35.92 -15.62
C TRP A 231 -14.30 36.92 -16.61
N PRO A 232 -13.97 38.16 -16.19
CA PRO A 232 -13.33 39.13 -17.06
C PRO A 232 -11.93 38.66 -17.46
N ALA A 233 -11.58 38.81 -18.74
CA ALA A 233 -10.32 38.34 -19.28
C ALA A 233 -9.11 39.02 -18.62
N LEU A 234 -8.20 38.22 -18.06
CA LEU A 234 -6.89 38.69 -17.61
C LEU A 234 -6.11 39.31 -18.80
N PRO A 235 -5.36 40.39 -18.59
CA PRO A 235 -4.60 41.02 -19.67
C PRO A 235 -3.56 40.05 -20.23
N ARG A 236 -3.61 39.82 -21.55
CA ARG A 236 -2.65 38.97 -22.26
C ARG A 236 -1.23 39.48 -22.01
N ARG A 237 -0.44 38.69 -21.30
CA ARG A 237 1.01 38.89 -21.12
C ARG A 237 1.64 38.90 -22.52
N ARG A 238 2.07 40.08 -23.00
CA ARG A 238 2.81 40.20 -24.27
C ARG A 238 4.03 39.28 -24.18
N LYS A 239 4.23 38.42 -25.19
CA LYS A 239 5.51 37.74 -25.38
C LYS A 239 6.56 38.84 -25.60
N ALA A 240 7.55 38.91 -24.72
CA ALA A 240 8.75 39.68 -25.00
C ALA A 240 9.43 39.02 -26.20
N GLN A 241 9.62 39.81 -27.26
CA GLN A 241 10.34 39.43 -28.46
C GLN A 241 11.84 39.49 -28.12
N PRO A 242 12.65 38.46 -28.46
CA PRO A 242 14.09 38.54 -28.26
C PRO A 242 14.66 39.54 -29.27
N GLU A 243 15.02 40.73 -28.81
CA GLU A 243 15.82 41.65 -29.62
C GLU A 243 17.24 41.11 -29.78
N ALA A 244 17.78 41.26 -30.99
CA ALA A 244 19.13 40.81 -31.30
C ALA A 244 20.15 41.76 -30.67
N PHE A 245 21.08 41.22 -29.89
CA PHE A 245 22.25 41.98 -29.44
C PHE A 245 23.18 42.25 -30.63
N PRO A 246 23.54 43.51 -30.93
CA PRO A 246 24.69 43.79 -31.77
C PRO A 246 25.98 43.55 -30.98
N THR A 247 26.88 42.73 -31.51
CA THR A 247 28.25 42.62 -31.01
C THR A 247 28.93 43.99 -31.13
N THR A 248 29.40 44.54 -30.01
CA THR A 248 30.31 45.70 -29.99
C THR A 248 31.35 45.48 -28.90
N ALA A 249 32.60 45.83 -29.21
CA ALA A 249 33.77 45.42 -28.46
C ALA A 249 33.90 46.09 -27.08
N MET A 250 34.58 45.41 -26.16
CA MET A 250 34.98 46.00 -24.88
C MET A 250 36.04 47.08 -25.09
N ILE A 251 35.84 48.24 -24.45
CA ILE A 251 36.90 49.19 -24.09
C ILE A 251 36.69 49.53 -22.61
N LEU A 252 37.79 49.56 -21.83
CA LEU A 252 37.77 49.89 -20.41
C LEU A 252 37.46 51.38 -20.18
N SER A 253 36.74 51.70 -19.10
CA SER A 253 37.14 52.73 -18.11
C SER A 253 36.15 52.82 -16.94
N ASP A 254 36.63 53.42 -15.85
CA ASP A 254 35.99 53.50 -14.54
C ASP A 254 34.85 54.52 -14.40
N ASP A 255 34.19 54.40 -13.24
CA ASP A 255 33.82 55.47 -12.30
C ASP A 255 32.32 55.81 -12.08
N THR A 256 32.11 56.50 -10.95
CA THR A 256 30.97 56.56 -10.04
C THR A 256 29.79 57.46 -10.46
N GLY A 257 28.59 57.23 -9.87
CA GLY A 257 27.47 58.17 -9.98
C GLY A 257 26.15 57.75 -9.30
N VAL A 258 25.78 58.42 -8.22
CA VAL A 258 24.46 58.34 -7.53
C VAL A 258 23.48 59.35 -8.14
N ILE A 259 22.16 59.09 -8.15
CA ILE A 259 21.10 60.14 -8.12
C ILE A 259 19.72 59.58 -7.67
N ALA A 260 18.87 60.45 -7.12
CA ALA A 260 17.67 60.13 -6.32
C ALA A 260 16.31 60.24 -7.05
N MET A 261 15.24 59.80 -6.38
CA MET A 261 13.83 59.97 -6.81
C MET A 261 13.18 61.25 -6.25
N PRO A 262 12.17 61.82 -6.93
CA PRO A 262 11.27 62.84 -6.38
C PRO A 262 9.86 62.30 -6.05
N GLN A 263 9.26 62.82 -4.97
CA GLN A 263 7.83 62.67 -4.64
C GLN A 263 6.93 63.58 -5.50
N ARG A 264 5.60 63.33 -5.51
CA ARG A 264 4.61 64.38 -5.80
C ARG A 264 3.29 64.21 -5.04
N ALA A 265 2.57 65.32 -4.94
CA ALA A 265 1.61 65.61 -3.86
C ALA A 265 0.12 65.48 -4.25
N THR A 266 -0.73 65.72 -3.24
CA THR A 266 -2.19 65.55 -3.18
C THR A 266 -3.01 66.73 -3.75
N ALA A 267 -4.31 66.49 -3.99
CA ALA A 267 -5.33 67.52 -4.24
C ALA A 267 -6.70 67.09 -3.66
N ASN A 268 -7.58 68.07 -3.36
CA ASN A 268 -8.73 67.97 -2.43
C ASN A 268 -10.14 68.10 -3.09
N VAL A 269 -11.19 68.00 -2.23
CA VAL A 269 -12.57 68.60 -2.35
C VAL A 269 -13.62 67.79 -3.14
N PRO A 270 -14.96 67.80 -2.82
CA PRO A 270 -15.72 68.11 -1.58
C PRO A 270 -16.65 66.98 -1.05
N GLN A 271 -17.27 67.16 0.13
CA GLN A 271 -18.37 66.35 0.68
C GLN A 271 -19.78 66.88 0.36
N ALA A 272 -20.78 65.99 0.35
CA ALA A 272 -22.21 66.30 0.50
C ALA A 272 -22.91 65.22 1.36
N ARG A 273 -23.95 65.59 2.13
CA ARG A 273 -24.62 64.73 3.14
C ARG A 273 -25.85 63.94 2.60
N PRO A 274 -26.26 62.84 3.27
CA PRO A 274 -27.26 61.89 2.75
C PRO A 274 -28.70 62.08 3.27
N ALA A 275 -29.64 61.35 2.68
CA ALA A 275 -31.00 61.14 3.18
C ALA A 275 -31.24 59.65 3.50
N VAL A 276 -32.10 59.39 4.50
CA VAL A 276 -32.34 58.07 5.11
C VAL A 276 -33.59 57.39 4.51
N GLY A 277 -33.55 56.06 4.35
CA GLY A 277 -34.73 55.24 4.05
C GLY A 277 -34.58 53.83 4.59
N VAL A 278 -35.44 53.45 5.54
CA VAL A 278 -35.50 52.10 6.14
C VAL A 278 -36.80 51.41 5.69
N VAL A 279 -36.71 50.17 5.23
CA VAL A 279 -37.88 49.31 4.99
C VAL A 279 -37.65 47.94 5.62
N ARG A 280 -38.52 47.58 6.57
CA ARG A 280 -38.71 46.19 7.04
C ARG A 280 -39.67 45.47 6.10
N VAL A 281 -39.50 44.16 5.92
CA VAL A 281 -40.59 43.27 5.47
C VAL A 281 -40.67 42.08 6.44
N SER A 282 -41.91 41.69 6.74
CA SER A 282 -42.31 40.58 7.60
C SER A 282 -43.35 39.76 6.83
N GLY A 283 -43.49 38.45 7.07
CA GLY A 283 -44.48 37.63 6.37
C GLY A 283 -44.45 36.16 6.77
N ASP A 284 -45.60 35.66 7.24
CA ASP A 284 -45.79 34.33 7.84
C ASP A 284 -46.51 33.32 6.92
N ALA A 285 -46.30 32.02 7.23
CA ALA A 285 -47.23 30.87 7.16
C ALA A 285 -48.05 30.52 5.88
N ARG A 286 -48.02 29.23 5.49
CA ARG A 286 -49.11 28.25 5.81
C ARG A 286 -48.82 26.80 5.39
N ALA A 287 -49.72 25.90 5.80
CA ALA A 287 -49.58 24.43 5.82
C ALA A 287 -50.19 23.70 4.60
N GLY A 288 -49.93 22.38 4.48
CA GLY A 288 -50.65 21.46 3.60
C GLY A 288 -50.27 19.98 3.80
N THR A 289 -51.27 19.13 4.11
CA THR A 289 -51.16 17.66 4.26
C THR A 289 -51.92 16.96 3.14
N PRO A 290 -51.61 15.70 2.80
CA PRO A 290 -52.67 14.77 2.40
C PRO A 290 -52.53 13.33 2.96
N THR A 291 -53.57 12.51 2.73
CA THR A 291 -53.82 11.19 3.32
C THR A 291 -54.14 10.14 2.24
N GLY A 292 -53.82 8.86 2.48
CA GLY A 292 -54.22 7.68 1.65
C GLY A 292 -53.46 6.43 2.14
N VAL A 293 -54.03 5.39 2.76
CA VAL A 293 -55.12 4.43 2.45
C VAL A 293 -54.65 3.13 1.74
N ILE A 294 -54.36 2.15 2.62
CA ILE A 294 -54.45 0.67 2.58
C ILE A 294 -54.78 -0.07 1.25
N TYR A 295 -53.89 -1.02 0.91
CA TYR A 295 -54.16 -2.40 0.45
C TYR A 295 -52.93 -3.30 0.80
N GLY A 296 -53.02 -4.62 0.98
CA GLY A 296 -54.26 -5.43 1.06
C GLY A 296 -54.18 -6.97 1.17
N THR A 297 -53.03 -7.66 1.09
CA THR A 297 -52.96 -9.14 0.96
C THR A 297 -51.91 -9.84 1.83
N ALA A 298 -52.24 -11.07 2.23
CA ALA A 298 -51.38 -11.98 3.00
C ALA A 298 -51.07 -13.25 2.18
N GLU A 299 -49.87 -13.83 2.35
CA GLU A 299 -49.60 -15.21 1.98
C GLU A 299 -48.83 -15.96 3.09
N THR A 300 -49.23 -17.21 3.28
CA THR A 300 -48.80 -18.17 4.30
C THR A 300 -47.39 -18.70 4.08
N SER A 301 -46.61 -18.81 5.17
CA SER A 301 -45.36 -19.59 5.20
C SER A 301 -45.50 -20.75 6.19
N PRO A 302 -45.21 -22.01 5.81
CA PRO A 302 -45.40 -23.18 6.67
C PRO A 302 -44.19 -23.51 7.55
N ASP A 303 -44.49 -23.93 8.77
CA ASP A 303 -43.58 -24.39 9.83
C ASP A 303 -43.15 -25.87 9.63
N PRO A 304 -41.84 -26.22 9.69
CA PRO A 304 -41.38 -27.60 9.65
C PRO A 304 -40.75 -28.08 10.97
N HIS A 305 -41.57 -28.54 11.92
CA HIS A 305 -41.14 -29.37 13.05
C HIS A 305 -41.53 -30.84 12.84
N ALA A 306 -40.55 -31.72 12.58
CA ALA A 306 -40.71 -33.18 12.64
C ALA A 306 -39.38 -33.95 12.78
N GLU A 307 -39.03 -34.33 14.02
CA GLU A 307 -38.42 -35.66 14.31
C GLU A 307 -39.53 -36.75 14.17
N PRO A 308 -39.29 -38.08 14.15
CA PRO A 308 -38.15 -38.87 14.69
C PRO A 308 -37.77 -40.06 13.75
N PRO A 309 -37.33 -41.28 14.17
CA PRO A 309 -36.74 -41.76 15.43
C PRO A 309 -35.38 -42.50 15.27
N ALA A 310 -34.84 -42.97 16.39
CA ALA A 310 -33.63 -43.82 16.46
C ALA A 310 -33.96 -45.32 16.68
N ASP A 311 -33.16 -46.19 16.07
CA ASP A 311 -32.86 -47.60 16.42
C ASP A 311 -31.85 -48.12 15.35
N GLY A 312 -30.85 -48.98 15.59
CA GLY A 312 -30.32 -49.53 16.83
C GLY A 312 -29.08 -50.43 16.60
N VAL A 313 -28.46 -50.85 17.71
CA VAL A 313 -27.98 -52.23 17.97
C VAL A 313 -26.73 -52.82 17.24
N PHE A 314 -25.64 -52.91 18.03
CA PHE A 314 -24.63 -53.99 18.14
C PHE A 314 -23.90 -54.61 16.92
N GLY A 315 -22.56 -54.52 16.95
CA GLY A 315 -21.64 -55.34 16.14
C GLY A 315 -20.19 -55.35 16.66
N ARG A 316 -19.91 -56.11 17.74
CA ARG A 316 -18.54 -56.29 18.27
C ARG A 316 -17.84 -57.47 17.57
N THR A 317 -16.71 -57.22 16.91
CA THR A 317 -15.80 -58.29 16.46
C THR A 317 -14.43 -58.14 17.14
N ARG A 318 -13.93 -59.23 17.74
CA ARG A 318 -12.66 -59.25 18.50
C ARG A 318 -11.46 -59.44 17.58
N VAL A 319 -10.34 -58.82 17.97
CA VAL A 319 -8.99 -59.09 17.45
C VAL A 319 -8.30 -60.17 18.31
N PRO A 320 -7.58 -61.15 17.73
CA PRO A 320 -6.64 -61.98 18.48
C PRO A 320 -5.25 -61.32 18.58
N LEU A 321 -4.70 -61.24 19.80
CA LEU A 321 -3.28 -60.98 20.06
C LEU A 321 -2.47 -62.28 19.97
N LEU A 322 -1.16 -62.18 19.68
CA LEU A 322 0.00 -62.96 20.19
C LEU A 322 1.25 -62.66 19.29
N PRO A 323 2.50 -62.97 19.69
CA PRO A 323 3.31 -62.24 20.69
C PRO A 323 4.66 -61.73 20.09
N PRO A 324 5.48 -60.97 20.86
CA PRO A 324 6.75 -60.41 20.35
C PRO A 324 7.97 -61.32 20.55
N SER A 325 9.02 -61.14 19.73
CA SER A 325 10.36 -61.69 20.00
C SER A 325 11.50 -60.97 19.26
N ASN A 326 12.43 -60.45 20.07
CA ASN A 326 13.89 -60.41 19.91
C ASN A 326 14.57 -59.85 18.63
N VAL A 327 15.17 -58.67 18.83
CA VAL A 327 16.61 -58.39 18.69
C VAL A 327 17.49 -59.52 18.12
N VAL A 328 18.27 -59.24 17.05
CA VAL A 328 19.72 -59.56 16.96
C VAL A 328 20.40 -58.87 15.75
N ALA A 329 21.68 -58.56 15.97
CA ALA A 329 22.75 -57.98 15.15
C ALA A 329 22.71 -57.90 13.59
N LEU A 330 23.39 -56.85 13.11
CA LEU A 330 24.05 -56.76 11.80
C LEU A 330 24.98 -57.95 11.52
N PRO A 331 25.13 -58.32 10.24
CA PRO A 331 26.48 -58.52 9.68
C PRO A 331 26.75 -57.65 8.45
N ALA A 332 28.03 -57.35 8.24
CA ALA A 332 28.53 -56.63 7.09
C ALA A 332 28.87 -57.55 5.90
N LEU A 333 29.30 -56.93 4.80
CA LEU A 333 30.07 -57.53 3.70
C LEU A 333 29.29 -58.39 2.68
N ARG A 334 29.12 -57.86 1.45
CA ARG A 334 29.96 -58.21 0.29
C ARG A 334 29.57 -57.40 -0.95
N LYS A 335 30.56 -57.17 -1.82
CA LYS A 335 30.45 -56.47 -3.10
C LYS A 335 30.55 -57.52 -4.23
N PRO A 336 29.54 -57.72 -5.09
CA PRO A 336 29.66 -58.56 -6.27
C PRO A 336 30.31 -57.79 -7.44
N LYS A 337 30.93 -58.55 -8.34
CA LYS A 337 31.58 -58.12 -9.59
C LYS A 337 31.23 -59.19 -10.65
N GLY A 338 31.04 -58.77 -11.90
CA GLY A 338 30.64 -59.59 -13.06
C GLY A 338 29.39 -58.97 -13.67
N ASP A 339 29.39 -58.46 -14.90
CA ASP A 339 29.70 -59.13 -16.19
C ASP A 339 28.73 -60.29 -16.47
N GLU A 340 27.67 -60.01 -17.24
CA GLU A 340 27.08 -60.99 -18.17
C GLU A 340 26.32 -60.29 -19.31
N ASP A 341 26.44 -60.87 -20.50
CA ASP A 341 26.02 -60.36 -21.81
C ASP A 341 24.53 -60.73 -22.10
N PRO A 342 23.73 -59.92 -22.83
CA PRO A 342 22.28 -60.13 -22.88
C PRO A 342 21.85 -61.17 -23.93
N SER A 343 21.08 -62.17 -23.49
CA SER A 343 20.32 -63.06 -24.38
C SER A 343 19.04 -62.41 -24.92
N PRO A 344 18.54 -62.85 -26.10
CA PRO A 344 17.65 -62.04 -26.93
C PRO A 344 16.17 -62.07 -26.54
N VAL A 345 15.48 -60.96 -26.82
CA VAL A 345 14.02 -60.82 -26.67
C VAL A 345 13.32 -61.39 -27.92
N PRO A 346 12.24 -62.20 -27.78
CA PRO A 346 11.50 -62.72 -28.92
C PRO A 346 10.63 -61.66 -29.59
N ALA A 347 10.39 -61.83 -30.89
CA ALA A 347 9.57 -60.94 -31.70
C ALA A 347 8.09 -60.95 -31.28
N ALA A 348 7.44 -59.79 -31.40
CA ALA A 348 5.99 -59.63 -31.27
C ALA A 348 5.39 -59.12 -32.59
N ASP A 349 4.23 -59.65 -32.95
CA ASP A 349 3.55 -59.42 -34.23
C ASP A 349 2.96 -58.00 -34.41
N PRO A 350 2.70 -57.58 -35.66
CA PRO A 350 2.28 -56.21 -35.97
C PRO A 350 0.78 -55.95 -35.71
N MET A 351 0.47 -54.72 -35.27
CA MET A 351 -0.89 -54.16 -35.25
C MET A 351 -0.99 -52.83 -36.03
N PRO A 352 -2.20 -52.41 -36.46
CA PRO A 352 -2.38 -51.94 -37.83
C PRO A 352 -2.42 -50.42 -38.05
N ALA A 353 -2.23 -50.08 -39.33
CA ALA A 353 -2.64 -48.88 -40.08
C ALA A 353 -3.15 -47.65 -39.30
N SER A 354 -2.40 -46.56 -39.45
CA SER A 354 -2.78 -45.20 -39.03
C SER A 354 -4.11 -44.74 -39.62
N LEU A 355 -5.00 -44.23 -38.77
CA LEU A 355 -6.10 -43.35 -39.19
C LEU A 355 -5.56 -41.93 -39.43
N MET A 356 -5.74 -41.42 -40.64
CA MET A 356 -5.46 -40.03 -40.99
C MET A 356 -6.41 -39.10 -40.21
N VAL A 357 -5.84 -38.17 -39.43
CA VAL A 357 -6.57 -37.01 -38.91
C VAL A 357 -6.30 -35.83 -39.86
N PRO A 358 -7.34 -35.15 -40.39
CA PRO A 358 -7.15 -34.05 -41.33
C PRO A 358 -6.54 -32.81 -40.65
N ALA A 359 -5.72 -32.08 -41.40
CA ALA A 359 -5.08 -30.86 -40.93
C ALA A 359 -6.12 -29.72 -40.68
N PRO A 360 -5.91 -28.86 -39.66
CA PRO A 360 -6.80 -27.75 -39.40
C PRO A 360 -6.74 -26.70 -40.52
N THR A 361 -7.89 -26.39 -41.12
CA THR A 361 -8.04 -25.32 -42.10
C THR A 361 -7.85 -23.96 -41.42
N VAL A 362 -6.81 -23.21 -41.83
CA VAL A 362 -6.61 -21.83 -41.41
C VAL A 362 -7.65 -20.94 -42.10
N VAL A 363 -8.67 -20.51 -41.36
CA VAL A 363 -9.65 -19.52 -41.84
C VAL A 363 -9.07 -18.12 -41.65
N SER A 364 -8.47 -17.58 -42.72
CA SER A 364 -8.02 -16.19 -42.76
C SER A 364 -9.22 -15.23 -42.79
N VAL A 365 -9.57 -14.65 -41.63
CA VAL A 365 -10.59 -13.60 -41.55
C VAL A 365 -10.00 -12.27 -42.03
N THR A 366 -10.11 -12.02 -43.34
CA THR A 366 -9.77 -10.72 -43.94
C THR A 366 -10.83 -9.69 -43.57
N VAL A 367 -10.60 -8.93 -42.49
CA VAL A 367 -11.42 -7.75 -42.16
C VAL A 367 -11.11 -6.63 -43.16
N LYS A 368 -11.92 -6.54 -44.22
CA LYS A 368 -11.87 -5.44 -45.20
C LYS A 368 -12.46 -4.18 -44.56
N GLN A 369 -11.65 -3.46 -43.80
CA GLN A 369 -12.04 -2.19 -43.19
C GLN A 369 -12.26 -1.13 -44.29
N ALA A 370 -13.53 -0.82 -44.57
CA ALA A 370 -13.90 0.26 -45.47
C ALA A 370 -13.68 1.63 -44.78
N PRO A 371 -13.11 2.63 -45.47
CA PRO A 371 -12.95 3.96 -44.90
C PRO A 371 -14.33 4.64 -44.80
N ALA A 372 -14.70 5.08 -43.60
CA ALA A 372 -15.85 5.95 -43.39
C ALA A 372 -15.55 7.35 -43.98
N PRO A 373 -16.50 8.00 -44.68
CA PRO A 373 -16.28 9.32 -45.25
C PRO A 373 -16.21 10.40 -44.14
N LEU A 374 -15.27 11.33 -44.28
CA LEU A 374 -15.26 12.58 -43.51
C LEU A 374 -16.54 13.37 -43.81
N ALA A 375 -17.31 13.69 -42.78
CA ALA A 375 -18.33 14.73 -42.86
C ALA A 375 -17.69 16.08 -42.54
N GLU A 376 -17.73 17.02 -43.49
CA GLU A 376 -17.28 18.39 -43.27
C GLU A 376 -18.26 19.14 -42.34
N PRO A 377 -17.78 19.87 -41.31
CA PRO A 377 -18.65 20.65 -40.44
C PRO A 377 -19.19 21.88 -41.18
N THR A 378 -20.52 21.97 -41.28
CA THR A 378 -21.22 23.09 -41.91
C THR A 378 -20.99 24.41 -41.15
N PRO A 379 -20.70 25.54 -41.82
CA PRO A 379 -20.55 26.82 -41.13
C PRO A 379 -21.90 27.38 -40.67
N VAL A 380 -22.11 27.44 -39.35
CA VAL A 380 -23.30 28.06 -38.76
C VAL A 380 -23.19 29.59 -38.87
N GLN A 381 -24.17 30.21 -39.53
CA GLN A 381 -24.25 31.67 -39.66
C GLN A 381 -24.51 32.33 -38.30
N ALA A 382 -23.76 33.39 -37.98
CA ALA A 382 -23.95 34.17 -36.77
C ALA A 382 -25.04 35.24 -36.97
N THR A 383 -26.13 35.13 -36.21
CA THR A 383 -27.27 36.06 -36.26
C THR A 383 -27.29 36.98 -35.04
N GLY A 384 -27.33 38.30 -35.28
CA GLY A 384 -27.90 39.28 -34.34
C GLY A 384 -26.92 39.97 -33.36
N PRO A 385 -26.88 41.32 -33.32
CA PRO A 385 -26.17 42.07 -32.29
C PRO A 385 -26.99 42.16 -30.99
N ILE A 386 -26.38 41.82 -29.85
CA ILE A 386 -26.96 41.99 -28.51
C ILE A 386 -26.69 43.42 -28.01
N PRO A 387 -27.68 44.14 -27.43
CA PRO A 387 -27.48 45.51 -26.95
C PRO A 387 -26.50 45.59 -25.77
N ARG A 388 -25.60 46.58 -25.85
CA ARG A 388 -24.49 46.80 -24.91
C ARG A 388 -24.97 47.53 -23.65
N VAL A 389 -25.25 46.80 -22.57
CA VAL A 389 -25.49 47.38 -21.24
C VAL A 389 -24.15 47.83 -20.64
N ALA A 390 -24.08 49.08 -20.17
CA ALA A 390 -22.88 49.64 -19.57
C ALA A 390 -22.69 49.16 -18.11
N PRO A 391 -21.48 48.72 -17.71
CA PRO A 391 -21.22 48.34 -16.33
C PRO A 391 -21.14 49.58 -15.41
N ALA A 392 -21.80 49.51 -14.25
CA ALA A 392 -21.70 50.53 -13.21
C ALA A 392 -20.29 50.55 -12.57
N PRO A 393 -19.78 51.72 -12.13
CA PRO A 393 -18.45 51.82 -11.54
C PRO A 393 -18.37 51.12 -10.18
N LEU A 394 -17.31 50.34 -9.99
CA LEU A 394 -16.98 49.71 -8.71
C LEU A 394 -16.63 50.77 -7.65
N ARG A 395 -17.28 50.68 -6.49
CA ARG A 395 -17.12 51.59 -5.36
C ARG A 395 -15.86 51.20 -4.57
N ALA A 396 -14.91 52.11 -4.45
CA ALA A 396 -13.70 51.89 -3.64
C ALA A 396 -14.02 51.81 -2.14
N ALA A 397 -13.22 51.04 -1.40
CA ALA A 397 -13.38 50.87 0.04
C ALA A 397 -13.03 52.16 0.81
N GLU A 398 -13.78 52.41 1.88
CA GLU A 398 -13.70 53.60 2.74
C GLU A 398 -12.57 53.45 3.77
N PRO A 399 -11.73 54.49 4.00
CA PRO A 399 -10.65 54.43 4.98
C PRO A 399 -11.18 54.64 6.41
N ALA A 400 -10.56 53.95 7.38
CA ALA A 400 -10.89 54.10 8.80
C ALA A 400 -10.57 55.52 9.34
N PRO A 401 -11.31 56.01 10.35
CA PRO A 401 -11.09 57.35 10.90
C PRO A 401 -9.78 57.47 11.70
N PRO A 402 -9.18 58.67 11.76
CA PRO A 402 -7.99 58.91 12.58
C PRO A 402 -8.35 58.97 14.08
N ALA A 403 -7.54 58.32 14.91
CA ALA A 403 -7.61 58.46 16.36
C ALA A 403 -7.04 59.80 16.81
N GLU A 404 -7.62 60.37 17.87
CA GLU A 404 -7.26 61.68 18.41
C GLU A 404 -5.86 61.65 19.06
N SER A 405 -5.01 62.61 18.69
CA SER A 405 -3.70 62.80 19.32
C SER A 405 -3.85 63.53 20.66
N VAL A 406 -3.85 62.78 21.76
CA VAL A 406 -3.66 63.36 23.10
C VAL A 406 -2.16 63.55 23.35
N SER A 407 -1.70 64.79 23.34
CA SER A 407 -0.34 65.13 23.76
C SER A 407 -0.20 65.03 25.27
N ALA A 408 0.51 64.00 25.74
CA ALA A 408 1.17 63.99 27.03
C ALA A 408 2.56 63.38 26.80
N ASP A 409 3.60 64.16 27.12
CA ASP A 409 5.02 63.83 26.91
C ASP A 409 5.56 63.11 28.16
N PRO A 410 5.88 61.80 28.08
CA PRO A 410 6.53 61.07 29.16
C PRO A 410 8.01 60.89 28.83
N GLU A 411 8.85 61.48 29.69
CA GLU A 411 10.31 61.35 29.70
C GLU A 411 10.78 59.90 29.41
N PRO A 412 11.77 59.68 28.52
CA PRO A 412 12.10 58.35 28.01
C PRO A 412 12.80 57.49 29.06
N GLY A 413 12.00 56.81 29.87
CA GLY A 413 12.46 55.70 30.70
C GLY A 413 13.09 54.59 29.85
N PRO A 414 14.14 53.91 30.32
CA PRO A 414 14.88 52.94 29.52
C PRO A 414 13.97 51.79 29.10
N THR A 415 13.80 51.63 27.78
CA THR A 415 13.06 50.52 27.17
C THR A 415 13.57 49.19 27.74
N PRO A 416 12.77 48.44 28.51
CA PRO A 416 13.20 47.11 28.94
C PRO A 416 13.35 46.25 27.68
N ALA A 417 14.56 45.74 27.45
CA ALA A 417 14.81 44.82 26.36
C ALA A 417 13.78 43.66 26.43
N PRO A 418 13.21 43.22 25.30
CA PRO A 418 12.26 42.12 25.31
C PRO A 418 12.95 40.92 25.96
N ILE A 419 12.47 40.53 27.14
CA ILE A 419 12.95 39.36 27.86
C ILE A 419 12.52 38.17 27.02
N GLY A 420 13.42 37.73 26.13
CA GLY A 420 13.25 36.53 25.35
C GLY A 420 13.15 35.37 26.32
N VAL A 421 11.93 34.95 26.62
CA VAL A 421 11.67 33.77 27.43
C VAL A 421 12.09 32.57 26.58
N SER A 422 13.37 32.23 26.64
CA SER A 422 13.89 30.96 26.17
C SER A 422 13.28 29.86 27.03
N VAL A 423 12.06 29.45 26.67
CA VAL A 423 11.43 28.25 27.21
C VAL A 423 12.36 27.09 26.85
N THR A 424 13.15 26.65 27.82
CA THR A 424 13.96 25.43 27.68
C THR A 424 12.98 24.29 27.40
N PRO A 425 13.04 23.62 26.23
CA PRO A 425 12.10 22.57 25.92
C PRO A 425 12.19 21.48 26.99
N LEU A 426 11.07 21.19 27.65
CA LEU A 426 10.99 20.05 28.56
C LEU A 426 11.25 18.79 27.73
N PRO A 427 12.17 17.90 28.12
CA PRO A 427 12.50 16.73 27.31
C PRO A 427 11.24 15.88 27.08
N PRO A 428 11.00 15.38 25.86
CA PRO A 428 9.81 14.59 25.57
C PRO A 428 9.82 13.31 26.43
N THR A 429 8.83 13.19 27.31
CA THR A 429 8.71 12.05 28.24
C THR A 429 7.87 10.89 27.68
N GLY A 430 7.23 11.07 26.51
CA GLY A 430 6.40 10.04 25.90
C GLY A 430 7.19 9.05 25.06
N SER A 431 6.69 7.81 24.99
CA SER A 431 7.22 6.79 24.08
C SER A 431 6.78 7.06 22.63
N PRO A 432 7.59 6.69 21.63
CA PRO A 432 7.20 6.77 20.23
C PRO A 432 5.94 5.93 19.95
N ARG A 433 5.04 6.46 19.12
CA ARG A 433 3.77 5.84 18.75
C ARG A 433 3.91 5.19 17.38
N TRP A 434 4.05 3.87 17.38
CA TRP A 434 4.19 3.08 16.17
C TRP A 434 2.83 2.75 15.58
N LEU A 435 2.61 3.08 14.30
CA LEU A 435 1.44 2.64 13.55
C LEU A 435 1.64 1.18 13.13
N THR A 436 0.67 0.30 13.39
CA THR A 436 0.69 -1.06 12.85
C THR A 436 -0.01 -1.12 11.50
N GLU A 437 0.26 -2.18 10.73
CA GLU A 437 -0.40 -2.46 9.46
C GLU A 437 -1.93 -2.44 9.58
N ALA A 438 -2.45 -3.08 10.65
CA ALA A 438 -3.87 -3.16 10.93
C ALA A 438 -4.48 -1.79 11.27
N ASP A 439 -3.73 -0.90 11.95
CA ASP A 439 -4.20 0.46 12.23
C ASP A 439 -4.35 1.29 10.95
N ILE A 440 -3.43 1.10 9.99
CA ILE A 440 -3.40 1.83 8.72
C ILE A 440 -4.56 1.38 7.83
N ASP A 441 -4.77 0.06 7.68
CA ASP A 441 -5.88 -0.50 6.91
C ASP A 441 -7.25 -0.15 7.52
N GLN A 442 -7.39 -0.20 8.85
CA GLN A 442 -8.65 0.09 9.54
C GLN A 442 -9.04 1.58 9.48
N ALA A 443 -8.08 2.51 9.39
CA ALA A 443 -8.35 3.94 9.51
C ALA A 443 -9.12 4.56 8.33
N VAL A 444 -8.98 4.02 7.12
CA VAL A 444 -9.76 4.53 5.97
C VAL A 444 -11.21 4.07 5.95
N ILE A 445 -11.53 2.99 6.67
CA ILE A 445 -12.90 2.55 6.91
C ILE A 445 -13.63 3.62 7.77
N ASP A 446 -12.94 4.26 8.71
CA ASP A 446 -13.48 5.35 9.53
C ASP A 446 -13.23 6.74 8.94
N ARG A 447 -13.84 6.97 7.78
CA ARG A 447 -13.92 8.30 7.15
C ARG A 447 -14.55 9.36 8.06
N THR A 448 -15.41 8.96 9.01
CA THR A 448 -16.08 9.87 9.95
C THR A 448 -15.09 10.43 10.96
N ALA A 449 -14.23 9.59 11.54
CA ALA A 449 -13.15 10.03 12.43
C ALA A 449 -12.21 11.02 11.74
N LEU A 450 -11.81 10.79 10.48
CA LEU A 450 -10.96 11.75 9.75
C LEU A 450 -11.68 13.09 9.51
N ARG A 451 -13.00 13.07 9.23
CA ARG A 451 -13.78 14.29 9.07
C ARG A 451 -13.94 15.06 10.38
N LEU A 452 -14.13 14.38 11.51
CA LEU A 452 -14.13 15.00 12.83
C LEU A 452 -12.74 15.57 13.16
N ALA A 453 -11.66 14.85 12.85
CA ALA A 453 -10.29 15.24 13.18
C ALA A 453 -9.76 16.46 12.40
N LEU A 454 -10.36 16.75 11.25
CA LEU A 454 -10.05 17.91 10.39
C LEU A 454 -11.14 19.00 10.41
N GLU A 455 -12.26 18.74 11.08
CA GLU A 455 -13.43 19.63 11.17
C GLU A 455 -13.82 20.22 9.80
N GLY A 456 -14.04 21.54 9.73
CA GLY A 456 -14.38 22.25 8.49
C GLY A 456 -13.29 22.24 7.40
N ARG A 457 -12.04 21.87 7.72
CA ARG A 457 -10.96 21.77 6.72
C ARG A 457 -11.07 20.52 5.85
N TYR A 458 -11.76 19.47 6.32
CA TYR A 458 -11.95 18.23 5.56
C TYR A 458 -12.50 18.49 4.15
N ASP A 459 -13.57 19.27 4.04
CA ASP A 459 -14.23 19.54 2.76
C ASP A 459 -13.37 20.40 1.81
N ALA A 460 -12.48 21.23 2.34
CA ALA A 460 -11.51 21.98 1.55
C ALA A 460 -10.43 21.05 0.97
N HIS A 461 -9.87 20.14 1.78
CA HIS A 461 -8.89 19.15 1.32
C HIS A 461 -9.52 18.15 0.33
N ALA A 462 -10.73 17.67 0.59
CA ALA A 462 -11.46 16.76 -0.29
C ALA A 462 -11.66 17.35 -1.70
N ARG A 463 -12.02 18.63 -1.81
CA ARG A 463 -12.14 19.32 -3.12
C ARG A 463 -10.82 19.38 -3.89
N VAL A 464 -9.68 19.54 -3.22
CA VAL A 464 -8.36 19.49 -3.86
C VAL A 464 -8.08 18.07 -4.35
N VAL A 465 -8.27 17.06 -3.50
CA VAL A 465 -8.06 15.64 -3.86
C VAL A 465 -8.94 15.21 -5.02
N SER A 466 -10.23 15.55 -5.04
CA SER A 466 -11.13 15.26 -6.16
C SER A 466 -10.66 15.90 -7.46
N ARG A 467 -10.13 17.12 -7.42
CA ARG A 467 -9.53 17.79 -8.59
C ARG A 467 -8.26 17.06 -9.05
N THR A 468 -7.33 16.77 -8.15
CA THR A 468 -6.08 16.05 -8.46
C THR A 468 -6.36 14.67 -9.07
N LEU A 469 -7.34 13.93 -8.54
CA LEU A 469 -7.78 12.64 -9.11
C LEU A 469 -8.40 12.81 -10.50
N ALA A 470 -9.20 13.86 -10.74
CA ALA A 470 -9.73 14.16 -12.08
C ALA A 470 -8.60 14.46 -13.08
N GLU A 471 -7.62 15.27 -12.69
CA GLU A 471 -6.45 15.65 -13.50
C GLU A 471 -5.46 14.49 -13.72
N SER A 472 -5.35 13.55 -12.77
CA SER A 472 -4.37 12.44 -12.78
C SER A 472 -5.05 11.06 -12.87
N PRO A 473 -5.45 10.59 -14.08
CA PRO A 473 -6.13 9.30 -14.23
C PRO A 473 -5.31 8.09 -13.76
N GLY A 474 -3.97 8.17 -13.77
CA GLY A 474 -3.11 7.10 -13.24
C GLY A 474 -3.33 6.81 -11.76
N LEU A 475 -3.65 7.82 -10.94
CA LEU A 475 -3.98 7.63 -9.53
C LEU A 475 -5.34 6.96 -9.32
N ARG A 476 -6.24 7.03 -10.30
CA ARG A 476 -7.55 6.33 -10.27
C ARG A 476 -7.45 4.85 -10.60
N ALA A 477 -6.34 4.41 -11.23
CA ALA A 477 -6.10 3.02 -11.56
C ALA A 477 -5.52 2.20 -10.38
N SER A 478 -5.12 2.86 -9.29
CA SER A 478 -4.67 2.19 -8.06
C SER A 478 -5.76 1.31 -7.46
N ILE A 479 -5.50 0.00 -7.35
CA ILE A 479 -6.47 -1.05 -6.99
C ILE A 479 -7.02 -0.83 -5.57
N GLY A 480 -8.33 -0.58 -5.44
CA GLY A 480 -9.03 -0.49 -4.15
C GLY A 480 -10.38 0.22 -4.26
N ALA A 481 -11.08 0.36 -3.14
CA ALA A 481 -12.30 1.19 -3.10
C ALA A 481 -11.93 2.67 -3.23
N PHE A 482 -12.54 3.36 -4.20
CA PHE A 482 -12.24 4.76 -4.51
C PHE A 482 -12.47 5.72 -3.33
N ALA A 483 -13.43 5.40 -2.44
CA ALA A 483 -13.72 6.18 -1.25
C ALA A 483 -12.57 6.13 -0.21
N ASP A 484 -11.94 4.97 -0.06
CA ASP A 484 -10.85 4.74 0.89
C ASP A 484 -9.58 5.44 0.40
N LEU A 485 -9.30 5.33 -0.91
CA LEU A 485 -8.24 6.09 -1.58
C LEU A 485 -8.43 7.59 -1.37
N ALA A 486 -9.61 8.13 -1.66
CA ALA A 486 -9.90 9.55 -1.48
C ALA A 486 -9.74 9.99 -0.01
N THR A 487 -10.14 9.15 0.94
CA THR A 487 -9.98 9.40 2.38
C THR A 487 -8.50 9.43 2.79
N GLY A 488 -7.69 8.47 2.33
CA GLY A 488 -6.25 8.47 2.57
C GLY A 488 -5.53 9.68 1.96
N LEU A 489 -5.85 10.04 0.72
CA LEU A 489 -5.27 11.22 0.06
C LEU A 489 -5.69 12.55 0.71
N VAL A 490 -6.86 12.63 1.35
CA VAL A 490 -7.23 13.78 2.19
C VAL A 490 -6.31 13.86 3.42
N GLY A 491 -5.98 12.72 4.03
CA GLY A 491 -4.98 12.65 5.11
C GLY A 491 -3.61 13.15 4.66
N VAL A 492 -3.10 12.67 3.52
CA VAL A 492 -1.83 13.14 2.93
C VAL A 492 -1.85 14.66 2.68
N ARG A 493 -2.95 15.20 2.14
CA ARG A 493 -3.08 16.64 1.88
C ARG A 493 -3.10 17.47 3.16
N ALA A 494 -3.80 17.03 4.20
CA ALA A 494 -3.87 17.73 5.48
C ALA A 494 -2.52 17.70 6.23
N TYR A 495 -1.82 16.55 6.22
CA TYR A 495 -0.45 16.43 6.71
C TYR A 495 0.49 17.44 6.03
N HIS A 496 0.52 17.48 4.69
CA HIS A 496 1.44 18.38 3.97
C HIS A 496 1.04 19.86 4.09
N ALA A 497 -0.23 20.18 4.29
CA ALA A 497 -0.69 21.57 4.36
C ALA A 497 -0.26 22.27 5.65
N GLU A 498 -0.66 21.70 6.80
CA GLU A 498 -0.64 22.39 8.10
C GLU A 498 -0.27 21.46 9.26
N GLU A 499 -0.61 20.17 9.21
CA GLU A 499 -0.52 19.28 10.37
C GLU A 499 0.84 18.56 10.53
N ARG A 500 1.78 18.73 9.57
CA ARG A 500 3.10 18.04 9.53
C ARG A 500 3.77 17.96 10.90
N ASP A 501 4.01 19.10 11.53
CA ASP A 501 4.85 19.18 12.72
C ASP A 501 4.15 18.55 13.94
N VAL A 502 2.83 18.75 14.06
CA VAL A 502 2.00 18.16 15.12
C VAL A 502 1.92 16.64 14.98
N VAL A 503 1.72 16.14 13.75
CA VAL A 503 1.71 14.69 13.44
C VAL A 503 3.07 14.05 13.77
N ASN A 504 4.17 14.66 13.32
CA ASN A 504 5.49 14.10 13.55
C ASN A 504 5.93 14.16 15.01
N GLN A 505 5.52 15.19 15.76
CA GLN A 505 5.71 15.24 17.21
C GLN A 505 4.91 14.13 17.93
N ALA A 506 3.62 13.97 17.62
CA ALA A 506 2.78 12.94 18.22
C ALA A 506 3.31 11.52 17.97
N LEU A 507 3.79 11.24 16.75
CA LEU A 507 4.41 9.95 16.41
C LEU A 507 5.75 9.74 17.13
N ARG A 508 6.56 10.79 17.32
CA ARG A 508 7.78 10.75 18.16
C ARG A 508 7.51 10.57 19.66
N GLY A 509 6.27 10.73 20.12
CA GLY A 509 5.91 10.68 21.55
C GLY A 509 5.88 12.05 22.26
N ALA A 510 5.98 13.14 21.51
CA ALA A 510 5.79 14.51 21.99
C ALA A 510 4.33 15.00 21.76
N GLY A 511 3.99 16.19 22.25
CA GLY A 511 2.68 16.82 22.06
C GLY A 511 1.65 16.54 23.16
N SER A 512 0.46 17.15 23.02
CA SER A 512 -0.64 17.00 24.00
C SER A 512 -1.27 15.61 23.94
N ALA A 513 -1.65 15.08 25.10
CA ALA A 513 -2.42 13.84 25.17
C ALA A 513 -3.83 13.99 24.57
N ASP A 514 -4.44 15.17 24.71
CA ASP A 514 -5.84 15.43 24.31
C ASP A 514 -6.00 15.43 22.77
N ASP A 515 -5.03 15.99 22.05
CA ASP A 515 -4.98 15.96 20.58
C ASP A 515 -4.54 14.61 20.01
N ALA A 516 -3.99 13.71 20.82
CA ALA A 516 -3.19 12.62 20.29
C ALA A 516 -3.99 11.62 19.45
N GLU A 517 -5.25 11.32 19.78
CA GLU A 517 -6.06 10.41 18.95
C GLU A 517 -6.51 11.10 17.64
N ARG A 518 -6.85 12.39 17.69
CA ARG A 518 -7.15 13.22 16.50
C ARG A 518 -6.00 13.14 15.49
N VAL A 519 -4.78 13.29 16.00
CA VAL A 519 -3.55 13.30 15.22
C VAL A 519 -3.16 11.90 14.74
N LEU A 520 -3.40 10.85 15.54
CA LEU A 520 -3.19 9.46 15.11
C LEU A 520 -4.15 9.03 14.00
N VAL A 521 -5.43 9.41 14.05
CA VAL A 521 -6.38 9.15 12.95
C VAL A 521 -5.86 9.75 11.65
N LEU A 522 -5.43 11.02 11.68
CA LEU A 522 -4.83 11.68 10.52
C LEU A 522 -3.58 10.94 10.04
N ALA A 523 -2.68 10.53 10.94
CA ALA A 523 -1.46 9.80 10.59
C ALA A 523 -1.75 8.44 9.92
N ARG A 524 -2.68 7.64 10.45
CA ARG A 524 -3.08 6.35 9.87
C ARG A 524 -3.67 6.55 8.45
N CYS A 525 -4.58 7.52 8.28
CA CYS A 525 -5.15 7.83 6.95
C CYS A 525 -4.08 8.33 5.96
N ALA A 526 -3.17 9.21 6.40
CA ALA A 526 -2.08 9.70 5.56
C ALA A 526 -1.15 8.56 5.12
N ALA A 527 -0.77 7.65 6.03
CA ALA A 527 0.02 6.47 5.70
C ALA A 527 -0.70 5.59 4.67
N TYR A 528 -1.99 5.26 4.86
CA TYR A 528 -2.75 4.51 3.85
C TYR A 528 -2.77 5.21 2.48
N GLY A 529 -2.92 6.54 2.47
CA GLY A 529 -2.89 7.34 1.26
C GLY A 529 -1.55 7.26 0.50
N LEU A 530 -0.42 7.32 1.22
CA LEU A 530 0.92 7.24 0.63
C LEU A 530 1.14 5.92 -0.12
N ARG A 531 0.78 4.78 0.47
CA ARG A 531 0.87 3.43 -0.14
C ARG A 531 0.22 3.30 -1.52
N ARG A 532 -0.72 4.18 -1.86
CA ARG A 532 -1.46 4.19 -3.13
C ARG A 532 -0.87 5.16 -4.17
N LEU A 533 0.13 5.94 -3.79
CA LEU A 533 0.86 6.88 -4.64
C LEU A 533 2.13 6.25 -5.25
N PRO A 534 2.62 6.74 -6.40
CA PRO A 534 3.81 6.20 -7.05
C PRO A 534 5.07 6.25 -6.18
N VAL A 535 5.79 5.13 -6.09
CA VAL A 535 7.05 5.01 -5.36
C VAL A 535 8.21 5.66 -6.12
N VAL A 536 9.12 6.29 -5.38
CA VAL A 536 10.41 6.84 -5.84
C VAL A 536 11.50 5.82 -5.60
N LEU A 537 12.14 5.39 -6.69
CA LEU A 537 13.33 4.56 -6.65
C LEU A 537 14.58 5.40 -6.95
N GLY A 538 15.56 5.38 -6.05
CA GLY A 538 16.83 6.10 -6.24
C GLY A 538 17.06 7.23 -5.22
N PRO A 539 17.94 8.19 -5.53
CA PRO A 539 18.39 9.19 -4.56
C PRO A 539 17.32 10.25 -4.27
N VAL A 540 17.04 10.48 -2.99
CA VAL A 540 16.20 11.57 -2.46
C VAL A 540 16.96 12.30 -1.36
N PHE A 541 16.61 13.56 -1.12
CA PHE A 541 17.44 14.50 -0.36
C PHE A 541 16.63 15.26 0.68
N ARG A 542 17.27 15.67 1.78
CA ARG A 542 16.64 16.58 2.73
C ARG A 542 17.64 17.37 3.54
N ALA A 543 17.40 18.68 3.70
CA ALA A 543 18.12 19.47 4.69
C ALA A 543 17.71 19.02 6.11
N GLY A 544 18.69 18.58 6.90
CA GLY A 544 18.52 18.22 8.31
C GLY A 544 18.72 19.40 9.26
N PRO A 545 18.77 19.13 10.57
CA PRO A 545 18.96 20.16 11.59
C PRO A 545 20.18 21.05 11.32
N ALA A 546 20.14 22.28 11.83
CA ALA A 546 21.30 23.17 11.83
C ALA A 546 22.41 22.66 12.75
N ASP A 547 22.01 22.03 13.85
CA ASP A 547 22.92 21.42 14.82
C ASP A 547 23.40 20.04 14.33
N VAL A 548 24.72 19.88 14.30
CA VAL A 548 25.41 18.63 13.94
C VAL A 548 25.49 17.68 15.15
N GLU A 549 25.36 18.19 16.38
CA GLU A 549 25.41 17.38 17.59
C GLU A 549 24.31 16.30 17.60
N LEU A 550 23.13 16.64 17.06
CA LEU A 550 21.99 15.74 16.93
C LEU A 550 22.28 14.48 16.07
N ILE A 551 23.29 14.50 15.20
CA ILE A 551 23.68 13.32 14.39
C ILE A 551 24.94 12.60 14.91
N ARG A 552 25.53 13.03 16.03
CA ARG A 552 26.69 12.36 16.65
C ARG A 552 26.41 10.90 17.05
N GLY A 553 25.15 10.49 17.13
CA GLY A 553 24.76 9.10 17.36
C GLY A 553 25.04 8.16 16.18
N TYR A 554 25.04 8.63 14.93
CA TYR A 554 25.09 7.75 13.76
C TYR A 554 26.46 7.09 13.53
N ARG A 555 26.47 5.77 13.33
CA ARG A 555 27.62 4.99 12.87
C ARG A 555 27.29 4.26 11.57
N PRO A 556 28.23 4.17 10.60
CA PRO A 556 28.06 3.30 9.44
C PRO A 556 27.72 1.87 9.85
N GLY A 557 26.64 1.33 9.29
CA GLY A 557 26.08 0.03 9.65
C GLY A 557 24.83 0.08 10.54
N ASP A 558 24.62 1.17 11.28
CA ASP A 558 23.44 1.34 12.15
C ASP A 558 22.13 1.25 11.35
N VAL A 559 21.11 0.67 11.97
CA VAL A 559 19.74 0.62 11.43
C VAL A 559 18.84 1.51 12.28
N LEU A 560 18.45 2.62 11.68
CA LEU A 560 17.55 3.62 12.22
C LEU A 560 16.11 3.23 11.88
N THR A 561 15.17 3.46 12.80
CA THR A 561 13.73 3.33 12.53
C THR A 561 13.06 4.63 12.90
N GLU A 562 12.41 5.30 11.94
CA GLU A 562 11.75 6.57 12.16
C GLU A 562 10.26 6.34 12.47
N PRO A 563 9.74 6.75 13.65
CA PRO A 563 8.31 6.64 13.95
C PRO A 563 7.45 7.66 13.20
N ALA A 564 8.00 8.80 12.76
CA ALA A 564 7.28 9.86 12.06
C ALA A 564 7.34 9.73 10.52
N PHE A 565 6.69 10.64 9.81
CA PHE A 565 6.88 10.80 8.36
C PHE A 565 8.21 11.52 8.07
N ILE A 566 8.88 11.20 6.95
CA ILE A 566 10.03 11.99 6.47
C ILE A 566 9.74 12.54 5.07
N ASP A 567 9.56 13.85 4.99
CA ASP A 567 9.50 14.57 3.72
C ASP A 567 10.88 14.75 3.10
N VAL A 568 10.99 14.46 1.81
CA VAL A 568 12.23 14.51 1.03
C VAL A 568 11.99 15.15 -0.34
N ASP A 569 13.06 15.72 -0.89
CA ASP A 569 13.10 16.37 -2.18
C ASP A 569 13.73 15.41 -3.22
N LEU A 570 13.20 15.36 -4.44
CA LEU A 570 13.68 14.47 -5.52
C LEU A 570 15.01 14.91 -6.15
N ALA A 571 15.51 16.10 -5.79
CA ALA A 571 16.77 16.64 -6.29
C ALA A 571 17.49 17.37 -5.14
N ALA A 572 18.81 17.18 -5.04
CA ALA A 572 19.60 17.80 -3.99
C ALA A 572 19.62 19.32 -4.17
N GLY A 573 19.21 20.04 -3.13
CA GLY A 573 19.12 21.50 -3.11
C GLY A 573 20.48 22.21 -3.14
N PRO A 574 20.48 23.56 -3.09
CA PRO A 574 21.70 24.31 -2.84
C PRO A 574 22.26 23.98 -1.45
N VAL A 575 23.58 24.10 -1.34
CA VAL A 575 24.33 23.85 -0.11
C VAL A 575 23.89 24.83 0.97
N ALA A 576 23.47 24.31 2.12
CA ALA A 576 23.12 25.10 3.30
C ALA A 576 23.83 24.53 4.53
N PRO A 577 24.29 25.36 5.47
CA PRO A 577 24.98 24.88 6.67
C PRO A 577 24.06 24.05 7.57
N GLY A 578 24.63 23.03 8.20
CA GLY A 578 23.92 22.06 9.04
C GLY A 578 24.20 20.62 8.63
N VAL A 579 23.15 19.82 8.53
CA VAL A 579 23.15 18.43 8.05
C VAL A 579 22.42 18.32 6.72
N GLU A 580 22.87 17.44 5.82
CA GLU A 580 22.14 17.00 4.62
C GLU A 580 21.95 15.47 4.68
N TYR A 581 20.71 15.02 4.55
CA TYR A 581 20.38 13.61 4.33
C TYR A 581 20.33 13.33 2.84
N ALA A 582 21.06 12.32 2.38
CA ALA A 582 20.87 11.74 1.05
C ALA A 582 20.55 10.26 1.20
N VAL A 583 19.31 9.91 0.86
CA VAL A 583 18.74 8.57 1.06
C VAL A 583 18.61 7.89 -0.30
N TRP A 584 19.06 6.65 -0.42
CA TRP A 584 18.66 5.80 -1.52
C TRP A 584 17.30 5.19 -1.20
N SER A 585 16.24 5.79 -1.74
CA SER A 585 14.84 5.39 -1.58
C SER A 585 14.52 4.13 -2.37
N VAL A 586 13.72 3.26 -1.76
CA VAL A 586 12.93 2.21 -2.42
C VAL A 586 11.44 2.23 -2.01
N SER A 587 11.02 3.14 -1.11
CA SER A 587 9.64 3.30 -0.63
C SER A 587 9.11 4.73 -0.49
N ALA A 588 9.90 5.79 -0.70
CA ALA A 588 9.34 7.15 -0.61
C ALA A 588 8.25 7.36 -1.68
N HIS A 589 7.09 7.90 -1.31
CA HIS A 589 5.95 8.06 -2.20
C HIS A 589 5.83 9.50 -2.74
N ARG A 590 5.66 9.65 -4.06
CA ARG A 590 5.53 10.95 -4.74
C ARG A 590 4.18 11.61 -4.43
N LEU A 591 4.20 12.91 -4.19
CA LEU A 591 2.97 13.66 -3.87
C LEU A 591 2.24 14.25 -5.08
N ASP A 592 2.89 14.37 -6.24
CA ASP A 592 2.34 14.75 -7.56
C ASP A 592 1.05 15.59 -7.53
N GLY A 593 1.17 16.85 -7.08
CA GLY A 593 0.07 17.83 -7.03
C GLY A 593 -0.69 17.92 -5.70
N LEU A 594 -0.54 16.94 -4.80
CA LEU A 594 -1.08 16.99 -3.43
C LEU A 594 -0.28 17.92 -2.51
N GLY A 595 0.94 18.31 -2.89
CA GLY A 595 1.75 19.31 -2.17
C GLY A 595 1.28 20.77 -2.40
N SER A 596 1.81 21.71 -1.61
CA SER A 596 1.40 23.13 -1.64
C SER A 596 2.23 24.04 -2.57
N GLY A 597 3.31 23.57 -3.20
CA GLY A 597 4.02 24.38 -4.21
C GLY A 597 5.46 24.02 -4.59
N ALA A 598 6.12 23.09 -3.89
CA ALA A 598 7.44 22.60 -4.30
C ALA A 598 7.29 21.43 -5.30
N ALA A 599 7.82 21.59 -6.51
CA ALA A 599 7.87 20.52 -7.50
C ALA A 599 8.90 19.46 -7.07
N GLY A 600 8.50 18.18 -7.09
CA GLY A 600 9.40 17.06 -6.78
C GLY A 600 9.62 16.83 -5.28
N THR A 601 8.52 16.65 -4.53
CA THR A 601 8.54 16.16 -3.14
C THR A 601 8.03 14.73 -3.06
N ALA A 602 8.58 13.96 -2.13
CA ALA A 602 8.11 12.64 -1.74
C ALA A 602 8.15 12.47 -0.22
N ILE A 603 7.47 11.44 0.30
CA ILE A 603 7.37 11.18 1.75
C ILE A 603 7.69 9.70 2.03
N PHE A 604 8.52 9.44 3.04
CA PHE A 604 8.66 8.13 3.68
C PHE A 604 7.61 7.97 4.80
N GLU A 605 7.03 6.78 4.91
CA GLU A 605 5.97 6.47 5.88
C GLU A 605 6.50 6.29 7.32
N PRO A 606 5.63 6.47 8.34
CA PRO A 606 5.89 6.05 9.72
C PRO A 606 6.37 4.60 9.79
N GLY A 607 7.43 4.36 10.55
CA GLY A 607 8.07 3.04 10.65
C GLY A 607 9.17 2.79 9.61
N SER A 608 9.46 3.73 8.72
CA SER A 608 10.53 3.58 7.72
C SER A 608 11.89 3.30 8.34
N ARG A 609 12.65 2.39 7.72
CA ARG A 609 13.92 1.86 8.23
C ARG A 609 15.08 2.24 7.32
N PHE A 610 16.13 2.82 7.91
CA PHE A 610 17.28 3.34 7.19
C PHE A 610 18.58 2.76 7.73
N LYS A 611 19.41 2.18 6.87
CA LYS A 611 20.79 1.83 7.20
C LYS A 611 21.69 3.04 6.96
N VAL A 612 22.48 3.43 7.95
CA VAL A 612 23.55 4.42 7.76
C VAL A 612 24.66 3.78 6.94
N LEU A 613 24.98 4.36 5.78
CA LEU A 613 26.06 3.90 4.91
C LEU A 613 27.37 4.62 5.21
N ALA A 614 27.29 5.94 5.41
CA ALA A 614 28.40 6.79 5.78
C ALA A 614 27.87 8.09 6.42
N VAL A 615 28.74 8.74 7.18
CA VAL A 615 28.62 10.15 7.53
C VAL A 615 29.86 10.80 6.94
N ASP A 616 29.69 11.63 5.91
CA ASP A 616 30.78 12.33 5.25
C ASP A 616 31.01 13.67 5.97
N ASP A 617 32.22 13.85 6.50
CA ASP A 617 32.65 15.05 7.22
C ASP A 617 32.64 16.30 6.33
N ARG A 618 32.54 17.47 6.96
CA ARG A 618 32.63 18.76 6.26
C ARG A 618 34.03 18.97 5.68
N THR A 619 34.12 19.25 4.37
CA THR A 619 35.40 19.66 3.77
C THR A 619 35.68 21.15 3.95
N SER A 620 34.63 21.96 4.13
CA SER A 620 34.68 23.38 4.47
C SER A 620 33.59 23.75 5.47
N SER A 621 33.72 24.91 6.12
CA SER A 621 32.73 25.41 7.09
C SER A 621 31.34 25.70 6.50
N GLU A 622 31.24 25.86 5.18
CA GLU A 622 29.99 26.18 4.48
C GLU A 622 29.22 24.93 4.02
N GLU A 623 29.89 23.78 3.94
CA GLU A 623 29.26 22.52 3.55
C GLU A 623 28.49 21.86 4.71
N PRO A 624 27.33 21.23 4.46
CA PRO A 624 26.67 20.41 5.45
C PRO A 624 27.44 19.11 5.70
N VAL A 625 27.37 18.58 6.92
CA VAL A 625 27.71 17.16 7.16
C VAL A 625 26.71 16.31 6.40
N ARG A 626 27.17 15.36 5.60
CA ARG A 626 26.28 14.58 4.73
C ARG A 626 26.09 13.18 5.26
N VAL A 627 24.86 12.85 5.66
CA VAL A 627 24.49 11.52 6.15
C VAL A 627 23.90 10.72 4.99
N LEU A 628 24.58 9.64 4.62
CA LEU A 628 24.23 8.79 3.48
C LEU A 628 23.46 7.57 3.99
N LEU A 629 22.21 7.43 3.57
CA LEU A 629 21.27 6.42 4.07
C LEU A 629 20.80 5.47 2.96
N GLN A 630 20.53 4.22 3.32
CA GLN A 630 19.84 3.24 2.47
C GLN A 630 18.50 2.88 3.11
N ASP A 631 17.40 3.09 2.39
CA ASP A 631 16.08 2.56 2.74
C ASP A 631 16.09 1.02 2.70
N LEU A 632 15.54 0.38 3.74
CA LEU A 632 15.54 -1.08 3.97
C LEU A 632 14.17 -1.74 3.76
N THR A 633 13.16 -1.01 3.30
CA THR A 633 11.83 -1.56 3.00
C THR A 633 11.82 -2.48 1.77
N GLY A 634 12.76 -2.28 0.84
CA GLY A 634 12.90 -3.08 -0.39
C GLY A 634 14.10 -4.04 -0.40
N ARG A 635 14.34 -4.65 -1.57
CA ARG A 635 15.37 -5.71 -1.74
C ARG A 635 16.78 -5.25 -1.34
N ALA A 636 17.53 -6.17 -0.73
CA ALA A 636 18.93 -5.97 -0.35
C ALA A 636 19.83 -5.67 -1.56
N SER A 637 20.10 -4.39 -1.80
CA SER A 637 21.06 -3.91 -2.78
C SER A 637 22.45 -3.76 -2.15
N SER A 638 23.52 -3.88 -2.95
CA SER A 638 24.90 -3.66 -2.49
C SER A 638 25.05 -2.24 -1.92
N SER A 639 25.26 -2.16 -0.61
CA SER A 639 25.44 -0.90 0.13
C SER A 639 26.61 -0.07 -0.43
N GLU A 640 27.70 -0.72 -0.87
CA GLU A 640 28.85 -0.03 -1.49
C GLU A 640 28.48 0.63 -2.82
N ARG A 641 27.74 -0.07 -3.69
CA ARG A 641 27.27 0.47 -4.97
C ARG A 641 26.29 1.63 -4.77
N ILE A 642 25.45 1.55 -3.74
CA ILE A 642 24.55 2.65 -3.36
C ILE A 642 25.35 3.84 -2.82
N LEU A 643 26.30 3.61 -1.91
CA LEU A 643 27.16 4.65 -1.34
C LEU A 643 27.91 5.44 -2.42
N ALA A 644 28.53 4.72 -3.37
CA ALA A 644 29.21 5.34 -4.51
C ALA A 644 28.25 6.18 -5.38
N ARG A 645 27.03 5.69 -5.62
CA ARG A 645 26.00 6.43 -6.37
C ARG A 645 25.54 7.68 -5.64
N LEU A 646 25.26 7.62 -4.34
CA LEU A 646 24.82 8.77 -3.54
C LEU A 646 25.88 9.87 -3.51
N ARG A 647 27.16 9.52 -3.38
CA ARG A 647 28.28 10.47 -3.46
C ARG A 647 28.39 11.13 -4.83
N ALA A 648 28.08 10.43 -5.91
CA ALA A 648 28.16 10.92 -7.28
C ALA A 648 26.98 11.81 -7.75
N VAL A 649 25.92 12.01 -6.96
CA VAL A 649 24.76 12.83 -7.39
C VAL A 649 25.07 14.33 -7.31
N SER A 650 24.92 15.02 -8.43
CA SER A 650 25.04 16.48 -8.53
C SER A 650 23.91 17.24 -7.81
N ARG A 651 24.24 18.38 -7.19
CA ARG A 651 23.27 19.30 -6.57
C ARG A 651 22.73 20.29 -7.62
N THR A 652 21.48 20.11 -8.04
CA THR A 652 20.81 20.93 -9.08
C THR A 652 19.37 21.33 -8.72
N GLY A 653 18.85 20.86 -7.59
CA GLY A 653 17.49 21.12 -7.13
C GLY A 653 17.33 22.49 -6.49
N LYS A 654 16.07 22.91 -6.32
CA LYS A 654 15.71 23.93 -5.34
C LYS A 654 15.50 23.21 -4.01
N GLY A 655 16.19 23.64 -2.97
CA GLY A 655 16.07 23.02 -1.65
C GLY A 655 14.65 23.17 -1.10
N GLY A 656 14.11 22.09 -0.55
CA GLY A 656 12.85 22.13 0.16
C GLY A 656 12.99 22.67 1.58
N GLY A 657 12.02 22.32 2.43
CA GLY A 657 12.07 22.63 3.85
C GLY A 657 13.20 21.90 4.58
N ARG A 658 13.47 22.33 5.82
CA ARG A 658 14.42 21.68 6.73
C ARG A 658 13.67 20.75 7.69
N LEU A 659 14.27 19.62 8.07
CA LEU A 659 13.81 18.82 9.22
C LEU A 659 14.31 19.45 10.51
N SER A 660 13.42 19.55 11.50
CA SER A 660 13.76 19.93 12.88
C SER A 660 14.45 18.80 13.67
N PHE A 661 14.40 17.56 13.17
CA PHE A 661 14.86 16.35 13.84
C PHE A 661 15.85 15.54 12.99
N ALA A 662 16.57 14.62 13.65
CA ALA A 662 17.42 13.63 13.01
C ALA A 662 16.65 12.29 12.81
N PRO A 663 16.55 11.74 11.58
CA PRO A 663 15.85 10.50 11.29
C PRO A 663 16.22 9.34 12.22
N GLY A 664 15.22 8.73 12.83
CA GLY A 664 15.35 7.58 13.73
C GLY A 664 16.05 7.86 15.06
N LEU A 665 16.34 9.13 15.40
CA LEU A 665 16.80 9.54 16.72
C LEU A 665 15.76 10.40 17.44
N ASP A 666 15.74 10.31 18.76
CA ASP A 666 15.05 11.25 19.65
C ASP A 666 15.83 12.56 19.83
N ASP A 667 15.24 13.53 20.53
CA ASP A 667 15.85 14.86 20.77
C ASP A 667 17.11 14.80 21.64
N ALA A 668 17.39 13.66 22.29
CA ALA A 668 18.62 13.38 23.03
C ALA A 668 19.66 12.62 22.18
N GLY A 669 19.43 12.46 20.87
CA GLY A 669 20.32 11.76 19.95
C GLY A 669 20.34 10.23 20.11
N ARG A 670 19.36 9.65 20.82
CA ARG A 670 19.26 8.20 21.07
C ARG A 670 18.40 7.54 19.98
N PRO A 671 18.77 6.35 19.46
CA PRO A 671 17.94 5.65 18.50
C PRO A 671 16.57 5.27 19.06
N PHE A 672 15.51 5.49 18.27
CA PHE A 672 14.20 4.94 18.58
C PHE A 672 14.23 3.41 18.51
N LEU A 673 13.73 2.77 19.55
CA LEU A 673 13.57 1.32 19.59
C LEU A 673 12.18 0.95 19.02
N PRO A 674 12.09 0.22 17.90
CA PRO A 674 10.82 -0.31 17.43
C PRO A 674 10.23 -1.26 18.48
N PRO A 675 8.89 -1.45 18.50
CA PRO A 675 8.27 -2.35 19.45
C PRO A 675 8.79 -3.75 19.13
N LYS A 676 9.13 -4.51 20.18
CA LYS A 676 9.48 -5.93 20.00
C LYS A 676 8.23 -6.64 19.47
N VAL A 677 8.22 -6.95 18.19
CA VAL A 677 7.24 -7.86 17.60
C VAL A 677 7.55 -9.23 18.19
N TYR A 678 6.85 -9.57 19.28
CA TYR A 678 6.86 -10.92 19.81
C TYR A 678 6.14 -11.79 18.79
N GLU A 679 6.88 -12.67 18.11
CA GLU A 679 6.31 -13.71 17.26
C GLU A 679 5.51 -14.66 18.16
N THR A 680 4.18 -14.49 18.19
CA THR A 680 3.20 -15.26 18.98
C THR A 680 2.56 -16.37 18.16
#